data_AF-A0A6C0KW87-F1
#
_entry.id   AF-A0A6C0KW87-F1
#
_cell.length_a   1.000
_cell.length_b   1.000
_cell.length_c   1.000
_cell.angle_alpha   90.00
_cell.angle_beta   90.00
_cell.angle_gamma   90.00
#
_symmetry.space_group_name_H-M   'P 1'
#
loop_
_entity.id
_entity.type
_entity.pdbx_description
1 polymer ?
#
loop_
_entity_poly.entity_id
_entity_poly.type
_entity_poly.pdbx_seq_one_letter_code
_entity_poly.pdbx_strand_id
1 'polypeptide(L)'
;NVRDITIQKFNANEELTAIKKILGLEQGKQYKDVSELRYGRVMVMADQDHDGSHIKGLLMNLFHAEWPGLMKAGFLCTLLTPILKATKGKTTLSFYSLPEFNQWKETNSLAGWKIKYYKGLGTSTPAEAREWFKDLHEILYEWDEKTDESMNLAFNKKQADDRKRWLSHYDPTKMLIPVEAKASYTNFVNDELIHFSNADNIRSLPHVMDGLKPSQRKILFSCLKRNLRDEIRVAQLAGYVSEHAAYHHGEASLNSTIIGMAQNFVGSNNINLLKPVGQFGSRLMGGKDAASPRYIHTYLEDIVNTMFRKEDSALLKYIDDDGDVVEPEYYLPVVPLLAINGSVGIGTGYSTDIPPHKPDDIICLLRHRLEGSMESLAGHPLDPWWFGFKGTTHRADEMTWITKGMYTMDDDKKSVTITELPAGTWTKDYKAFLDGLLEVEEKKSKDAKKEAKKAETGSTTSAKGEVEPCGLKGFDDLYNDVDVRFVLYFTEEGYDALKDNIDKFEKQFKLTSSWKTTNMTCFDTEFNIVKYKTVGDILEAFVEKRLPMYEARRKNMLEVLESQMRELDAKRRFIQAIIDDRLVLQKKSDEEIVAGLKACEIPALSNLEKPDEYDSYDYVLRMRMDRVKQSAVIELDGQWEEKRAEKERVEAETGSSLWLADLEAFRLAWVQYSLERVASSVSVGSSEAKVMKKRKPVIARK
;
A
#
# COMPACT_ATOMS: atom_id res chain seq x y z
N ASN A 1 -14.29 -4.62 -19.49
CA ASN A 1 -13.96 -3.81 -20.67
C ASN A 1 -13.94 -4.71 -21.91
N VAL A 2 -14.76 -4.41 -22.93
CA VAL A 2 -14.95 -5.26 -24.12
C VAL A 2 -14.18 -4.83 -25.37
N ARG A 3 -13.60 -3.62 -25.42
CA ARG A 3 -12.97 -3.08 -26.64
C ARG A 3 -11.76 -3.87 -27.15
N ASP A 4 -11.07 -4.58 -26.27
CA ASP A 4 -9.80 -5.26 -26.56
C ASP A 4 -9.80 -6.70 -26.03
N ILE A 5 -10.94 -7.39 -26.12
CA ILE A 5 -11.06 -8.81 -25.77
C ILE A 5 -11.36 -9.65 -27.00
N THR A 6 -10.88 -10.90 -27.01
CA THR A 6 -11.20 -11.85 -28.07
C THR A 6 -12.66 -12.29 -27.97
N ILE A 7 -13.25 -12.69 -29.10
CA ILE A 7 -14.63 -13.23 -29.14
C ILE A 7 -14.75 -14.44 -28.19
N GLN A 8 -13.71 -15.27 -28.09
CA GLN A 8 -13.66 -16.39 -27.14
C GLN A 8 -13.77 -15.91 -25.69
N LYS A 9 -13.02 -14.87 -25.31
CA LYS A 9 -13.07 -14.31 -23.95
C LYS A 9 -14.40 -13.62 -23.67
N PHE A 10 -15.00 -12.98 -24.67
CA PHE A 10 -16.34 -12.40 -24.58
C PHE A 10 -17.38 -13.49 -24.27
N ASN A 11 -17.39 -14.57 -25.06
CA ASN A 11 -18.37 -15.65 -24.92
C ASN A 11 -18.14 -16.53 -23.69
N ALA A 12 -16.89 -16.63 -23.21
CA ALA A 12 -16.57 -17.31 -21.96
C ALA A 12 -17.03 -16.53 -20.71
N ASN A 13 -17.39 -15.25 -20.85
CA ASN A 13 -17.90 -14.44 -19.75
C ASN A 13 -19.41 -14.68 -19.57
N GLU A 14 -19.78 -15.30 -18.44
CA GLU A 14 -21.16 -15.65 -18.12
C GLU A 14 -22.06 -14.41 -17.99
N GLU A 15 -21.56 -13.33 -17.40
CA GLU A 15 -22.30 -12.08 -17.18
C GLU A 15 -22.67 -11.40 -18.51
N LEU A 16 -21.71 -11.23 -19.41
CA LEU A 16 -21.95 -10.66 -20.74
C LEU A 16 -22.94 -11.51 -21.54
N THR A 17 -22.84 -12.83 -21.41
CA THR A 17 -23.76 -13.77 -22.04
C THR A 17 -25.18 -13.66 -21.46
N ALA A 18 -25.31 -13.47 -20.15
CA ALA A 18 -26.58 -13.26 -19.47
C ALA A 18 -27.24 -11.94 -19.92
N ILE A 19 -26.50 -10.82 -19.93
CA ILE A 19 -27.01 -9.51 -20.38
C ILE A 19 -27.58 -9.61 -21.80
N LYS A 20 -26.85 -10.24 -22.73
CA LYS A 20 -27.31 -10.46 -24.11
C LYS A 20 -28.63 -11.22 -24.15
N LYS A 21 -28.71 -12.35 -23.43
CA LYS A 21 -29.92 -13.19 -23.40
C LYS A 21 -31.12 -12.48 -22.77
N ILE A 22 -30.90 -11.74 -21.69
CA ILE A 22 -31.97 -11.02 -20.98
C ILE A 22 -32.55 -9.93 -21.87
N LEU A 23 -31.71 -9.12 -22.49
CA LEU A 23 -32.13 -7.97 -23.31
C LEU A 23 -32.55 -8.37 -24.73
N GLY A 24 -32.17 -9.56 -25.20
CA GLY A 24 -32.42 -9.99 -26.58
C GLY A 24 -31.43 -9.39 -27.58
N LEU A 25 -30.18 -9.20 -27.15
CA LEU A 25 -29.13 -8.58 -27.97
C LEU A 25 -28.38 -9.63 -28.82
N GLU A 26 -28.19 -9.31 -30.08
CA GLU A 26 -27.43 -10.08 -31.06
C GLU A 26 -26.09 -9.41 -31.35
N GLN A 27 -25.03 -10.21 -31.53
CA GLN A 27 -23.68 -9.69 -31.75
C GLN A 27 -23.48 -9.27 -33.20
N GLY A 28 -22.86 -8.10 -33.43
CA GLY A 28 -22.64 -7.54 -34.76
C GLY A 28 -23.89 -6.93 -35.41
N LYS A 29 -25.05 -6.96 -34.74
CA LYS A 29 -26.28 -6.34 -35.21
C LYS A 29 -26.31 -4.85 -34.88
N GLN A 30 -26.66 -4.03 -35.86
CA GLN A 30 -26.85 -2.58 -35.66
C GLN A 30 -28.33 -2.29 -35.38
N TYR A 31 -28.63 -1.85 -34.16
CA TYR A 31 -29.97 -1.47 -33.75
C TYR A 31 -30.23 0.01 -34.03
N LYS A 32 -31.37 0.34 -34.63
CA LYS A 32 -31.84 1.72 -34.84
C LYS A 32 -32.83 2.18 -33.76
N ASP A 33 -33.60 1.24 -33.24
CA ASP A 33 -34.59 1.43 -32.20
C ASP A 33 -34.63 0.21 -31.27
N VAL A 34 -35.52 0.25 -30.28
CA VAL A 34 -35.65 -0.76 -29.22
C VAL A 34 -36.74 -1.80 -29.51
N SER A 35 -37.38 -1.77 -30.69
CA SER A 35 -38.58 -2.56 -30.98
C SER A 35 -38.33 -4.07 -31.00
N GLU A 36 -37.13 -4.48 -31.39
CA GLU A 36 -36.71 -5.89 -31.46
C GLU A 36 -36.15 -6.42 -30.12
N LEU A 37 -36.01 -5.56 -29.11
CA LEU A 37 -35.46 -5.90 -27.81
C LEU A 37 -36.56 -6.32 -26.84
N ARG A 38 -36.18 -7.12 -25.83
CA ARG A 38 -37.11 -7.55 -24.78
C ARG A 38 -37.47 -6.44 -23.80
N TYR A 39 -36.64 -5.40 -23.72
CA TYR A 39 -36.79 -4.26 -22.83
C TYR A 39 -36.56 -2.97 -23.61
N GLY A 40 -37.32 -1.92 -23.30
CA GLY A 40 -37.21 -0.62 -23.97
C GLY A 40 -36.13 0.30 -23.42
N ARG A 41 -35.69 0.09 -22.17
CA ARG A 41 -34.66 0.87 -21.47
C ARG A 41 -33.90 0.00 -20.47
N VAL A 42 -32.67 0.37 -20.16
CA VAL A 42 -31.84 -0.23 -19.10
C VAL A 42 -31.49 0.86 -18.09
N MET A 43 -31.93 0.65 -16.86
CA MET A 43 -31.59 1.51 -15.71
C MET A 43 -30.45 0.88 -14.92
N VAL A 44 -29.36 1.62 -14.77
CA VAL A 44 -28.18 1.21 -14.02
C VAL A 44 -28.30 1.73 -12.59
N MET A 45 -28.29 0.80 -11.64
CA MET A 45 -28.24 1.10 -10.21
C MET A 45 -26.90 0.59 -9.68
N ALA A 46 -26.08 1.51 -9.20
CA ALA A 46 -24.79 1.23 -8.58
C ALA A 46 -24.64 2.08 -7.33
N ASP A 47 -23.74 1.68 -6.43
CA ASP A 47 -23.35 2.47 -5.27
C ASP A 47 -22.91 3.87 -5.73
N GLN A 48 -23.25 4.91 -4.94
CA GLN A 48 -22.86 6.29 -5.27
C GLN A 48 -21.47 6.57 -4.71
N ASP A 49 -20.52 5.77 -5.19
CA ASP A 49 -19.10 5.89 -4.95
C ASP A 49 -18.32 5.85 -6.28
N HIS A 50 -17.01 6.00 -6.19
CA HIS A 50 -16.15 6.00 -7.36
C HIS A 50 -16.22 4.68 -8.15
N ASP A 51 -16.27 3.53 -7.48
CA ASP A 51 -16.32 2.23 -8.14
C ASP A 51 -17.67 2.00 -8.86
N GLY A 52 -18.77 2.54 -8.31
CA GLY A 52 -20.08 2.58 -8.97
C GLY A 52 -20.06 3.39 -10.25
N SER A 53 -19.41 4.56 -10.27
CA SER A 53 -19.20 5.34 -11.50
C SER A 53 -18.38 4.57 -12.54
N HIS A 54 -17.38 3.78 -12.13
CA HIS A 54 -16.66 2.90 -13.04
C HIS A 54 -17.54 1.80 -13.63
N ILE A 55 -18.42 1.18 -12.84
CA ILE A 55 -19.39 0.19 -13.30
C ILE A 55 -20.33 0.80 -14.36
N LYS A 56 -20.89 1.99 -14.08
CA LYS A 56 -21.71 2.75 -15.04
C LYS A 56 -20.94 2.94 -16.36
N GLY A 57 -19.69 3.40 -16.26
CA GLY A 57 -18.83 3.63 -17.42
C GLY A 57 -18.50 2.34 -18.20
N LEU A 58 -18.23 1.23 -17.53
CA LEU A 58 -17.98 -0.07 -18.17
C LEU A 58 -19.20 -0.58 -18.94
N LEU A 59 -20.40 -0.35 -18.41
CA LEU A 59 -21.64 -0.72 -19.08
C LEU A 59 -21.92 0.20 -20.27
N MET A 60 -21.76 1.52 -20.12
CA MET A 60 -21.81 2.46 -21.24
C MET A 60 -20.80 2.10 -22.32
N ASN A 61 -19.60 1.67 -21.94
CA ASN A 61 -18.56 1.22 -22.86
C ASN A 61 -18.93 -0.09 -23.59
N LEU A 62 -19.63 -1.02 -22.93
CA LEU A 62 -20.18 -2.21 -23.58
C LEU A 62 -21.14 -1.83 -24.71
N PHE A 63 -22.12 -0.98 -24.41
CA PHE A 63 -23.09 -0.54 -25.42
C PHE A 63 -22.44 0.33 -26.49
N HIS A 64 -21.45 1.16 -26.16
CA HIS A 64 -20.73 1.97 -27.15
C HIS A 64 -19.98 1.10 -28.16
N ALA A 65 -19.27 0.08 -27.65
CA ALA A 65 -18.44 -0.78 -28.49
C ALA A 65 -19.26 -1.76 -29.35
N GLU A 66 -20.31 -2.36 -28.78
CA GLU A 66 -21.08 -3.41 -29.48
C GLU A 66 -22.35 -2.87 -30.16
N TRP A 67 -23.06 -1.90 -29.55
CA TRP A 67 -24.39 -1.45 -29.98
C TRP A 67 -24.62 0.08 -29.86
N PRO A 68 -23.80 0.91 -30.52
CA PRO A 68 -23.83 2.37 -30.33
C PRO A 68 -25.18 3.01 -30.71
N GLY A 69 -25.94 2.40 -31.63
CA GLY A 69 -27.27 2.86 -32.01
C GLY A 69 -28.28 2.89 -30.85
N LEU A 70 -28.14 1.98 -29.88
CA LEU A 70 -28.99 1.97 -28.68
C LEU A 70 -28.67 3.12 -27.74
N MET A 71 -27.39 3.47 -27.58
CA MET A 71 -27.01 4.65 -26.78
C MET A 71 -27.56 5.95 -27.38
N LYS A 72 -27.54 6.07 -28.72
CA LYS A 72 -28.13 7.21 -29.45
C LYS A 72 -29.64 7.32 -29.25
N ALA A 73 -30.33 6.20 -29.06
CA ALA A 73 -31.77 6.15 -28.82
C ALA A 73 -32.18 6.43 -27.35
N GLY A 74 -31.23 6.77 -26.46
CA GLY A 74 -31.52 7.03 -25.05
C GLY A 74 -31.84 5.76 -24.24
N PHE A 75 -31.28 4.61 -24.65
CA PHE A 75 -31.56 3.32 -24.03
C PHE A 75 -31.07 3.20 -22.58
N LEU A 76 -30.01 3.93 -22.21
CA LEU A 76 -29.37 3.85 -20.89
C LEU A 76 -29.78 5.02 -19.98
N CYS A 77 -30.13 4.72 -18.73
CA CYS A 77 -30.27 5.70 -17.66
C CYS A 77 -29.65 5.19 -16.36
N THR A 78 -29.43 6.08 -15.40
CA THR A 78 -29.01 5.72 -14.04
C THR A 78 -29.98 6.25 -13.01
N LEU A 79 -30.13 5.54 -11.89
CA LEU A 79 -30.86 6.06 -10.74
C LEU A 79 -29.90 6.76 -9.78
N LEU A 80 -30.20 8.01 -9.41
CA LEU A 80 -29.53 8.69 -8.32
C LEU A 80 -30.14 8.28 -6.99
N THR A 81 -29.27 7.91 -6.05
CA THR A 81 -29.66 7.70 -4.65
C THR A 81 -29.00 8.77 -3.78
N PRO A 82 -29.63 9.21 -2.67
CA PRO A 82 -29.01 10.18 -1.78
C PRO A 82 -27.68 9.66 -1.25
N ILE A 83 -26.63 10.48 -1.32
CA ILE A 83 -25.32 10.16 -0.74
C ILE A 83 -25.27 10.40 0.77
N LEU A 84 -26.13 11.31 1.26
CA LEU A 84 -26.14 11.76 2.64
C LEU A 84 -27.56 12.16 3.02
N LYS A 85 -27.95 11.80 4.24
CA LYS A 85 -29.19 12.32 4.85
C LYS A 85 -28.90 13.01 6.17
N ALA A 86 -29.43 14.22 6.34
CA ALA A 86 -29.42 14.94 7.60
C ALA A 86 -30.80 14.83 8.25
N THR A 87 -30.85 14.34 9.49
CA THR A 87 -32.11 14.13 10.23
C THR A 87 -32.15 14.97 11.49
N LYS A 88 -33.22 15.73 11.70
CA LYS A 88 -33.50 16.49 12.94
C LYS A 88 -34.97 16.35 13.32
N GLY A 89 -35.24 15.59 14.39
CA GLY A 89 -36.60 15.29 14.82
C GLY A 89 -37.37 14.50 13.75
N LYS A 90 -38.39 15.11 13.15
CA LYS A 90 -39.20 14.52 12.06
C LYS A 90 -38.73 14.94 10.66
N THR A 91 -37.83 15.91 10.56
CA THR A 91 -37.35 16.43 9.27
C THR A 91 -36.14 15.64 8.83
N THR A 92 -36.22 15.08 7.62
CA THR A 92 -35.09 14.40 6.95
C THR A 92 -34.82 15.11 5.64
N LEU A 93 -33.60 15.63 5.49
CA LEU A 93 -33.11 16.22 4.24
C LEU A 93 -32.20 15.19 3.56
N SER A 94 -32.41 14.98 2.26
CA SER A 94 -31.61 14.07 1.44
C SER A 94 -30.78 14.91 0.48
N PHE A 95 -29.48 14.66 0.46
CA PHE A 95 -28.53 15.32 -0.42
C PHE A 95 -28.00 14.30 -1.42
N TYR A 96 -27.92 14.70 -2.69
CA TYR A 96 -27.49 13.83 -3.78
C TYR A 96 -26.06 14.14 -4.24
N SER A 97 -25.47 15.23 -3.72
CA SER A 97 -24.06 15.56 -3.95
C SER A 97 -23.41 16.18 -2.70
N LEU A 98 -22.10 16.01 -2.56
CA LEU A 98 -21.35 16.60 -1.43
C LEU A 98 -21.35 18.14 -1.47
N PRO A 99 -21.21 18.80 -2.64
CA PRO A 99 -21.32 20.25 -2.72
C PRO A 99 -22.65 20.80 -2.19
N GLU A 100 -23.77 20.15 -2.51
CA GLU A 100 -25.11 20.52 -2.02
C GLU A 100 -25.18 20.48 -0.49
N PHE A 101 -24.63 19.42 0.12
CA PHE A 101 -24.55 19.30 1.57
C PHE A 101 -23.63 20.34 2.21
N ASN A 102 -22.47 20.61 1.61
CA ASN A 102 -21.51 21.58 2.12
C ASN A 102 -22.09 23.00 2.10
N GLN A 103 -22.75 23.40 1.01
CA GLN A 103 -23.45 24.69 0.92
C GLN A 103 -24.57 24.82 1.97
N TRP A 104 -25.28 23.72 2.23
CA TRP A 104 -26.28 23.68 3.30
C TRP A 104 -25.64 23.80 4.70
N LYS A 105 -24.49 23.15 4.93
CA LYS A 105 -23.73 23.21 6.19
C LYS A 105 -23.15 24.60 6.46
N GLU A 106 -22.75 25.35 5.43
CA GLU A 106 -22.27 26.73 5.58
C GLU A 106 -23.37 27.69 6.07
N THR A 107 -24.62 27.41 5.70
CA THR A 107 -25.78 28.26 6.02
C THR A 107 -26.56 27.79 7.25
N ASN A 108 -26.30 26.58 7.76
CA ASN A 108 -27.06 25.96 8.86
C ASN A 108 -26.15 25.38 9.94
N SER A 109 -26.46 25.65 11.21
CA SER A 109 -25.76 25.01 12.33
C SER A 109 -26.04 23.50 12.36
N LEU A 110 -24.98 22.70 12.46
CA LEU A 110 -25.05 21.25 12.62
C LEU A 110 -25.58 20.79 13.98
N ALA A 111 -25.78 21.72 14.93
CA ALA A 111 -26.25 21.38 16.27
C ALA A 111 -27.64 20.69 16.24
N GLY A 112 -27.67 19.45 16.74
CA GLY A 112 -28.87 18.61 16.81
C GLY A 112 -29.26 17.92 15.50
N TRP A 113 -28.47 18.02 14.44
CA TRP A 113 -28.64 17.22 13.23
C TRP A 113 -27.84 15.91 13.33
N LYS A 114 -28.49 14.79 13.02
CA LYS A 114 -27.82 13.51 12.83
C LYS A 114 -27.52 13.32 11.36
N ILE A 115 -26.24 13.30 11.01
CA ILE A 115 -25.78 13.07 9.63
C ILE A 115 -25.53 11.57 9.46
N LYS A 116 -26.02 11.00 8.35
CA LYS A 116 -25.73 9.63 7.96
C LYS A 116 -25.36 9.59 6.48
N TYR A 117 -24.20 9.01 6.20
CA TYR A 117 -23.69 8.77 4.84
C TYR A 117 -24.25 7.45 4.28
N TYR A 118 -24.55 7.43 3.00
CA TYR A 118 -25.14 6.32 2.24
C TYR A 118 -24.22 5.96 1.06
N LYS A 119 -23.00 5.50 1.36
CA LYS A 119 -21.99 5.16 0.33
C LYS A 119 -22.41 3.93 -0.50
N GLY A 120 -22.96 2.89 0.16
CA GLY A 120 -23.48 1.70 -0.52
C GLY A 120 -25.01 1.60 -0.50
N LEU A 121 -25.60 1.07 -1.58
CA LEU A 121 -27.05 0.86 -1.73
C LEU A 121 -27.64 -0.01 -0.61
N GLY A 122 -26.85 -0.96 -0.09
CA GLY A 122 -27.24 -1.82 1.04
C GLY A 122 -27.44 -1.08 2.37
N THR A 123 -27.01 0.18 2.47
CA THR A 123 -27.18 1.02 3.67
C THR A 123 -28.63 1.47 3.87
N SER A 124 -29.41 1.47 2.79
CA SER A 124 -30.78 1.96 2.76
C SER A 124 -31.78 0.88 3.12
N THR A 125 -32.79 1.28 3.89
CA THR A 125 -33.84 0.38 4.34
C THR A 125 -34.85 0.10 3.23
N PRO A 126 -35.61 -1.01 3.30
CA PRO A 126 -36.71 -1.26 2.36
C PRO A 126 -37.81 -0.19 2.35
N ALA A 127 -37.92 0.63 3.40
CA ALA A 127 -38.84 1.77 3.43
C ALA A 127 -38.32 2.91 2.55
N GLU A 128 -37.04 3.26 2.69
CA GLU A 128 -36.38 4.28 1.88
C GLU A 128 -36.31 3.88 0.40
N ALA A 129 -36.06 2.60 0.11
CA ALA A 129 -36.11 2.11 -1.26
C ALA A 129 -37.50 2.34 -1.89
N ARG A 130 -38.59 2.08 -1.14
CA ARG A 130 -39.96 2.37 -1.61
C ARG A 130 -40.21 3.87 -1.81
N GLU A 131 -39.50 4.75 -1.12
CA GLU A 131 -39.57 6.20 -1.36
C GLU A 131 -38.88 6.56 -2.68
N TRP A 132 -37.70 5.99 -2.96
CA TRP A 132 -36.99 6.21 -4.23
C TRP A 132 -37.79 5.74 -5.45
N PHE A 133 -38.47 4.60 -5.34
CA PHE A 133 -39.30 4.08 -6.44
C PHE A 133 -40.63 4.84 -6.60
N LYS A 134 -41.03 5.67 -5.62
CA LYS A 134 -42.16 6.60 -5.79
C LYS A 134 -41.75 7.85 -6.54
N ASP A 135 -40.53 8.34 -6.28
CA ASP A 135 -39.97 9.54 -6.89
C ASP A 135 -38.59 9.22 -7.51
N LEU A 136 -38.63 8.75 -8.76
CA LEU A 136 -37.45 8.28 -9.47
C LEU A 136 -36.58 9.46 -9.92
N HIS A 137 -35.50 9.70 -9.20
CA HIS A 137 -34.46 10.65 -9.57
C HIS A 137 -33.54 10.01 -10.62
N GLU A 138 -34.03 9.82 -11.85
CA GLU A 138 -33.23 9.25 -12.94
C GLU A 138 -32.38 10.30 -13.66
N ILE A 139 -31.22 9.88 -14.18
CA ILE A 139 -30.45 10.64 -15.17
C ILE A 139 -30.56 9.91 -16.51
N LEU A 140 -31.05 10.64 -17.51
CA LEU A 140 -31.06 10.24 -18.92
C LEU A 140 -29.78 10.69 -19.59
N TYR A 141 -29.09 9.78 -20.27
CA TYR A 141 -27.86 10.10 -20.97
C TYR A 141 -28.10 10.38 -22.46
N GLU A 142 -27.66 11.53 -22.92
CA GLU A 142 -27.79 11.97 -24.31
C GLU A 142 -26.46 11.84 -25.07
N TRP A 143 -26.57 11.40 -26.33
CA TRP A 143 -25.42 11.30 -27.23
C TRP A 143 -25.10 12.67 -27.82
N ASP A 144 -23.88 13.14 -27.59
CA ASP A 144 -23.35 14.38 -28.15
C ASP A 144 -22.21 14.12 -29.16
N GLU A 145 -21.74 15.17 -29.83
CA GLU A 145 -20.70 15.07 -30.88
C GLU A 145 -19.37 14.50 -30.35
N LYS A 146 -19.08 14.67 -29.04
CA LYS A 146 -17.83 14.25 -28.39
C LYS A 146 -17.94 12.90 -27.66
N THR A 147 -19.08 12.24 -27.74
CA THR A 147 -19.32 10.98 -27.03
C THR A 147 -18.36 9.90 -27.49
N ASP A 148 -18.12 9.77 -28.81
CA ASP A 148 -17.18 8.79 -29.35
C ASP A 148 -15.75 9.03 -28.86
N GLU A 149 -15.30 10.28 -28.86
CA GLU A 149 -13.97 10.66 -28.38
C GLU A 149 -13.79 10.35 -26.89
N SER A 150 -14.77 10.75 -26.07
CA SER A 150 -14.74 10.58 -24.61
C SER A 150 -14.80 9.11 -24.18
N MET A 151 -15.66 8.31 -24.82
CA MET A 151 -15.76 6.88 -24.51
C MET A 151 -14.53 6.09 -24.96
N ASN A 152 -13.91 6.48 -26.07
CA ASN A 152 -12.63 5.91 -26.49
C ASN A 152 -11.51 6.32 -25.52
N LEU A 153 -11.40 7.61 -25.16
CA LEU A 153 -10.41 8.12 -24.20
C LEU A 153 -10.40 7.30 -22.90
N ALA A 154 -11.59 7.09 -22.33
CA ALA A 154 -11.75 6.40 -21.05
C ALA A 154 -11.37 4.91 -21.10
N PHE A 155 -11.72 4.18 -22.18
CA PHE A 155 -11.67 2.70 -22.18
C PHE A 155 -10.75 2.06 -23.21
N ASN A 156 -10.21 2.81 -24.16
CA ASN A 156 -9.29 2.30 -25.17
C ASN A 156 -7.89 2.12 -24.58
N LYS A 157 -7.34 0.90 -24.64
CA LYS A 157 -6.00 0.63 -24.09
C LYS A 157 -4.90 1.45 -24.75
N LYS A 158 -5.06 1.85 -26.02
CA LYS A 158 -4.05 2.61 -26.77
C LYS A 158 -3.97 4.09 -26.38
N GLN A 159 -4.96 4.62 -25.66
CA GLN A 159 -5.04 6.02 -25.26
C GLN A 159 -4.53 6.28 -23.85
N ALA A 160 -3.50 5.55 -23.42
CA ALA A 160 -2.94 5.72 -22.08
C ALA A 160 -2.35 7.13 -21.89
N ASP A 161 -1.60 7.65 -22.87
CA ASP A 161 -1.00 8.99 -22.78
C ASP A 161 -2.05 10.11 -22.87
N ASP A 162 -3.13 9.91 -23.63
CA ASP A 162 -4.25 10.85 -23.67
C ASP A 162 -4.94 10.93 -22.29
N ARG A 163 -5.13 9.78 -21.62
CA ARG A 163 -5.66 9.76 -20.24
C ARG A 163 -4.76 10.48 -19.24
N LYS A 164 -3.44 10.47 -19.43
CA LYS A 164 -2.52 11.25 -18.57
C LYS A 164 -2.76 12.74 -18.72
N ARG A 165 -2.89 13.23 -19.96
CA ARG A 165 -3.22 14.64 -20.25
C ARG A 165 -4.62 15.03 -19.76
N TRP A 166 -5.56 14.11 -19.82
CA TRP A 166 -6.89 14.31 -19.29
C TRP A 166 -6.87 14.46 -17.76
N LEU A 167 -6.18 13.55 -17.06
CA LEU A 167 -6.03 13.58 -15.61
C LEU A 167 -5.21 14.77 -15.09
N SER A 168 -4.32 15.35 -15.90
CA SER A 168 -3.56 16.55 -15.47
C SER A 168 -4.44 17.80 -15.29
N HIS A 169 -5.67 17.78 -15.81
CA HIS A 169 -6.65 18.86 -15.64
C HIS A 169 -7.76 18.45 -14.65
N TYR A 170 -7.50 17.47 -13.80
CA TYR A 170 -8.46 17.00 -12.79
C TYR A 170 -8.77 18.11 -11.78
N ASP A 171 -10.07 18.35 -11.56
CA ASP A 171 -10.58 19.25 -10.54
C ASP A 171 -11.48 18.46 -9.58
N PRO A 172 -11.11 18.32 -8.30
CA PRO A 172 -11.90 17.57 -7.31
C PRO A 172 -13.24 18.24 -6.97
N THR A 173 -13.44 19.51 -7.32
CA THR A 173 -14.66 20.28 -7.02
C THR A 173 -15.72 20.17 -8.11
N LYS A 174 -15.30 19.81 -9.33
CA LYS A 174 -16.17 19.72 -10.49
C LYS A 174 -16.91 18.39 -10.49
N MET A 175 -18.20 18.41 -10.21
CA MET A 175 -19.07 17.22 -10.19
C MET A 175 -20.09 17.27 -11.34
N LEU A 176 -20.57 16.11 -11.79
CA LEU A 176 -21.67 16.01 -12.74
C LEU A 176 -22.96 16.58 -12.13
N ILE A 177 -23.49 17.64 -12.76
CA ILE A 177 -24.79 18.23 -12.41
C ILE A 177 -25.77 17.97 -13.56
N PRO A 178 -26.79 17.11 -13.38
CA PRO A 178 -27.80 16.91 -14.41
C PRO A 178 -28.71 18.15 -14.54
N VAL A 179 -29.03 18.52 -15.78
CA VAL A 179 -29.99 19.59 -16.09
C VAL A 179 -31.29 18.94 -16.53
N GLU A 180 -32.40 19.21 -15.85
CA GLU A 180 -33.71 18.58 -16.14
C GLU A 180 -33.64 17.03 -16.23
N ALA A 181 -32.92 16.40 -15.30
CA ALA A 181 -32.70 14.94 -15.28
C ALA A 181 -31.94 14.39 -16.51
N LYS A 182 -31.19 15.23 -17.23
CA LYS A 182 -30.38 14.85 -18.39
C LYS A 182 -28.91 15.20 -18.20
N ALA A 183 -28.04 14.37 -18.77
CA ALA A 183 -26.60 14.59 -18.86
C ALA A 183 -26.07 14.02 -20.17
N SER A 184 -24.98 14.56 -20.71
CA SER A 184 -24.32 13.92 -21.87
C SER A 184 -23.33 12.85 -21.42
N TYR A 185 -23.05 11.86 -22.29
CA TYR A 185 -22.00 10.88 -22.02
C TYR A 185 -20.61 11.53 -21.88
N THR A 186 -20.35 12.64 -22.57
CA THR A 186 -19.12 13.41 -22.43
C THR A 186 -18.99 14.01 -21.02
N ASN A 187 -20.05 14.59 -20.47
CA ASN A 187 -20.03 15.12 -19.12
C ASN A 187 -19.90 14.00 -18.08
N PHE A 188 -20.56 12.86 -18.29
CA PHE A 188 -20.34 11.68 -17.44
C PHE A 188 -18.87 11.27 -17.37
N VAL A 189 -18.18 11.19 -18.52
CA VAL A 189 -16.76 10.85 -18.54
C VAL A 189 -15.95 11.91 -17.79
N ASN A 190 -16.12 13.18 -18.13
CA ASN A 190 -15.25 14.27 -17.65
C ASN A 190 -15.56 14.78 -16.24
N ASP A 191 -16.78 14.58 -15.73
CA ASP A 191 -17.26 15.18 -14.48
C ASP A 191 -17.75 14.11 -13.46
N GLU A 192 -17.74 12.83 -13.82
CA GLU A 192 -18.06 11.72 -12.90
C GLU A 192 -16.98 10.62 -12.93
N LEU A 193 -16.70 10.04 -14.10
CA LEU A 193 -15.73 8.93 -14.26
C LEU A 193 -14.27 9.37 -13.98
N ILE A 194 -13.95 10.66 -14.15
CA ILE A 194 -12.61 11.19 -13.85
C ILE A 194 -12.25 11.02 -12.36
N HIS A 195 -13.23 11.18 -11.45
CA HIS A 195 -13.00 11.01 -10.01
C HIS A 195 -12.61 9.57 -9.68
N PHE A 196 -13.25 8.59 -10.33
CA PHE A 196 -12.83 7.21 -10.24
C PHE A 196 -11.40 7.02 -10.75
N SER A 197 -11.10 7.57 -11.91
CA SER A 197 -9.78 7.43 -12.55
C SER A 197 -8.66 7.99 -11.66
N ASN A 198 -8.92 9.11 -10.98
CA ASN A 198 -8.00 9.68 -10.00
C ASN A 198 -7.92 8.84 -8.71
N ALA A 199 -9.06 8.44 -8.14
CA ALA A 199 -9.11 7.58 -6.95
C ALA A 199 -8.40 6.23 -7.18
N ASP A 200 -8.50 5.69 -8.40
CA ASP A 200 -7.81 4.48 -8.83
C ASP A 200 -6.28 4.66 -8.86
N ASN A 201 -5.78 5.82 -9.29
CA ASN A 201 -4.36 6.14 -9.20
C ASN A 201 -3.92 6.27 -7.74
N ILE A 202 -4.69 6.99 -6.90
CA ILE A 202 -4.41 7.17 -5.46
C ILE A 202 -4.27 5.83 -4.74
N ARG A 203 -5.17 4.87 -4.99
CA ARG A 203 -5.13 3.55 -4.35
C ARG A 203 -4.08 2.60 -4.94
N SER A 204 -3.61 2.86 -6.17
CA SER A 204 -2.77 1.91 -6.91
C SER A 204 -1.28 2.27 -6.93
N LEU A 205 -0.94 3.57 -6.87
CA LEU A 205 0.43 4.06 -6.86
C LEU A 205 0.89 4.36 -5.42
N PRO A 206 2.15 4.07 -5.08
CA PRO A 206 2.71 4.43 -3.78
C PRO A 206 3.06 5.93 -3.72
N HIS A 207 3.30 6.43 -2.51
CA HIS A 207 3.85 7.76 -2.28
C HIS A 207 5.38 7.71 -2.13
N VAL A 208 6.11 8.70 -2.63
CA VAL A 208 7.59 8.74 -2.64
C VAL A 208 8.19 8.67 -1.23
N MET A 209 7.51 9.28 -0.24
CA MET A 209 8.01 9.36 1.13
C MET A 209 8.01 8.03 1.88
N ASP A 210 6.86 7.34 1.93
CA ASP A 210 6.69 6.12 2.72
C ASP A 210 6.66 4.85 1.88
N GLY A 211 6.54 4.96 0.55
CA GLY A 211 6.39 3.82 -0.34
C GLY A 211 5.09 3.04 -0.15
N LEU A 212 4.14 3.57 0.62
CA LEU A 212 2.90 2.89 0.96
C LEU A 212 1.76 3.38 0.08
N LYS A 213 0.86 2.45 -0.24
CA LYS A 213 -0.49 2.75 -0.74
C LYS A 213 -1.41 3.10 0.44
N PRO A 214 -2.52 3.82 0.22
CA PRO A 214 -3.43 4.20 1.30
C PRO A 214 -3.90 3.03 2.17
N SER A 215 -4.19 1.86 1.58
CA SER A 215 -4.58 0.66 2.35
C SER A 215 -3.49 0.19 3.31
N GLN A 216 -2.24 0.20 2.88
CA GLN A 216 -1.08 -0.17 3.70
C GLN A 216 -0.83 0.87 4.79
N ARG A 217 -1.02 2.15 4.47
CA ARG A 217 -0.88 3.26 5.41
C ARG A 217 -1.93 3.22 6.53
N LYS A 218 -3.20 2.94 6.18
CA LYS A 218 -4.29 2.70 7.14
C LYS A 218 -3.95 1.56 8.11
N ILE A 219 -3.42 0.45 7.59
CA ILE A 219 -2.98 -0.68 8.42
C ILE A 219 -1.85 -0.27 9.37
N LEU A 220 -0.81 0.40 8.86
CA LEU A 220 0.31 0.86 9.68
C LEU A 220 -0.15 1.85 10.76
N PHE A 221 -1.00 2.81 10.40
CA PHE A 221 -1.60 3.78 11.33
C PHE A 221 -2.31 3.09 12.48
N SER A 222 -3.21 2.14 12.18
CA SER A 222 -3.93 1.41 13.22
C SER A 222 -2.99 0.60 14.11
N CYS A 223 -1.93 -0.01 13.54
CA CYS A 223 -0.92 -0.75 14.31
C CYS A 223 -0.11 0.16 15.25
N LEU A 224 0.28 1.35 14.78
CA LEU A 224 1.01 2.35 15.57
C LEU A 224 0.11 2.96 16.66
N LYS A 225 -1.14 3.29 16.34
CA LYS A 225 -2.14 3.87 17.26
C LYS A 225 -2.36 2.99 18.49
N ARG A 226 -2.42 1.66 18.31
CA ARG A 226 -2.57 0.70 19.40
C ARG A 226 -1.26 0.19 20.00
N ASN A 227 -0.10 0.61 19.45
CA ASN A 227 1.22 0.07 19.75
C ASN A 227 1.23 -1.48 19.73
N LEU A 228 0.91 -2.07 18.57
CA LEU A 228 0.72 -3.52 18.40
C LEU A 228 2.03 -4.32 18.58
N ARG A 229 2.32 -4.71 19.82
CA ARG A 229 3.47 -5.57 20.19
C ARG A 229 3.12 -7.02 20.40
N ASP A 230 1.89 -7.26 20.86
CA ASP A 230 1.40 -8.61 21.09
C ASP A 230 0.67 -9.13 19.84
N GLU A 231 0.73 -10.45 19.67
CA GLU A 231 0.10 -11.15 18.56
C GLU A 231 -1.42 -10.90 18.52
N ILE A 232 -1.93 -10.55 17.35
CA ILE A 232 -3.37 -10.47 17.06
C ILE A 232 -3.70 -11.27 15.80
N ARG A 233 -4.89 -11.88 15.74
CA ARG A 233 -5.36 -12.54 14.52
C ARG A 233 -5.51 -11.52 13.40
N VAL A 234 -5.12 -11.88 12.18
CA VAL A 234 -5.23 -10.99 11.01
C VAL A 234 -6.67 -10.51 10.79
N ALA A 235 -7.65 -11.40 10.93
CA ALA A 235 -9.06 -11.02 10.82
C ALA A 235 -9.51 -9.98 11.88
N GLN A 236 -8.99 -10.07 13.11
CA GLN A 236 -9.28 -9.09 14.16
C GLN A 236 -8.59 -7.75 13.90
N LEU A 237 -7.36 -7.79 13.38
CA LEU A 237 -6.65 -6.58 12.96
C LEU A 237 -7.38 -5.88 11.81
N ALA A 238 -7.89 -6.63 10.82
CA ALA A 238 -8.67 -6.06 9.72
C ALA A 238 -9.93 -5.32 10.21
N GLY A 239 -10.67 -5.91 11.17
CA GLY A 239 -11.82 -5.24 11.79
C GLY A 239 -11.43 -3.95 12.53
N TYR A 240 -10.33 -3.99 13.30
CA TYR A 240 -9.81 -2.82 14.01
C TYR A 240 -9.36 -1.70 13.04
N VAL A 241 -8.72 -2.06 11.93
CA VAL A 241 -8.34 -1.10 10.87
C VAL A 241 -9.58 -0.50 10.23
N SER A 242 -10.59 -1.31 9.94
CA SER A 242 -11.85 -0.85 9.34
C SER A 242 -12.56 0.18 10.21
N GLU A 243 -12.57 -0.02 11.53
CA GLU A 243 -13.20 0.87 12.49
C GLU A 243 -12.40 2.17 12.69
N HIS A 244 -11.08 2.08 12.90
CA HIS A 244 -10.28 3.25 13.32
C HIS A 244 -9.61 4.03 12.20
N ALA A 245 -9.57 3.49 10.98
CA ALA A 245 -8.97 4.14 9.82
C ALA A 245 -9.97 4.34 8.68
N ALA A 246 -11.28 4.27 8.96
CA ALA A 246 -12.37 4.49 8.01
C ALA A 246 -12.18 3.76 6.66
N TYR A 247 -11.88 2.45 6.71
CA TYR A 247 -11.68 1.69 5.47
C TYR A 247 -13.02 1.27 4.84
N HIS A 248 -13.23 1.60 3.56
CA HIS A 248 -14.53 1.41 2.90
C HIS A 248 -14.60 0.27 1.86
N HIS A 249 -13.48 -0.35 1.48
CA HIS A 249 -13.44 -1.34 0.38
C HIS A 249 -13.56 -2.81 0.84
N GLY A 250 -14.08 -3.03 2.05
CA GLY A 250 -14.33 -4.36 2.61
C GLY A 250 -13.11 -5.06 3.22
N GLU A 251 -13.38 -5.90 4.24
CA GLU A 251 -12.33 -6.55 5.03
C GLU A 251 -11.51 -7.59 4.26
N ALA A 252 -12.05 -8.19 3.19
CA ALA A 252 -11.32 -9.18 2.40
C ALA A 252 -10.04 -8.58 1.78
N SER A 253 -10.14 -7.35 1.25
CA SER A 253 -9.01 -6.59 0.71
C SER A 253 -7.99 -6.23 1.80
N LEU A 254 -8.46 -5.81 2.97
CA LEU A 254 -7.60 -5.54 4.13
C LEU A 254 -6.83 -6.79 4.57
N ASN A 255 -7.51 -7.93 4.70
CA ASN A 255 -6.89 -9.19 5.07
C ASN A 255 -5.75 -9.57 4.11
N SER A 256 -5.97 -9.48 2.79
CA SER A 256 -4.91 -9.73 1.81
C SER A 256 -3.77 -8.71 1.90
N THR A 257 -4.08 -7.44 2.20
CA THR A 257 -3.07 -6.39 2.33
C THR A 257 -2.20 -6.61 3.58
N ILE A 258 -2.81 -6.97 4.71
CA ILE A 258 -2.09 -7.31 5.96
C ILE A 258 -1.17 -8.51 5.72
N ILE A 259 -1.66 -9.55 5.05
CA ILE A 259 -0.85 -10.72 4.70
C ILE A 259 0.35 -10.29 3.85
N GLY A 260 0.12 -9.50 2.79
CA GLY A 260 1.18 -8.99 1.92
C GLY A 260 2.23 -8.15 2.64
N MET A 261 1.82 -7.30 3.59
CA MET A 261 2.74 -6.51 4.42
C MET A 261 3.60 -7.34 5.39
N ALA A 262 3.16 -8.56 5.70
CA ALA A 262 3.85 -9.48 6.60
C ALA A 262 4.72 -10.53 5.88
N GLN A 263 4.50 -10.75 4.57
CA GLN A 263 5.23 -11.76 3.80
C GLN A 263 6.74 -11.51 3.78
N ASN A 264 7.50 -12.60 3.95
CA ASN A 264 8.95 -12.55 4.11
C ASN A 264 9.71 -13.65 3.31
N PHE A 265 9.08 -14.29 2.33
CA PHE A 265 9.75 -15.24 1.44
C PHE A 265 10.56 -14.54 0.32
N VAL A 266 11.48 -15.25 -0.34
CA VAL A 266 12.31 -14.70 -1.43
C VAL A 266 11.43 -14.18 -2.57
N GLY A 267 11.59 -12.90 -2.94
CA GLY A 267 10.75 -12.23 -3.94
C GLY A 267 9.58 -11.42 -3.36
N SER A 268 9.39 -11.42 -2.04
CA SER A 268 8.44 -10.55 -1.32
C SER A 268 9.15 -9.31 -0.72
N ASN A 269 8.84 -8.93 0.53
CA ASN A 269 9.40 -7.74 1.16
C ASN A 269 10.87 -7.95 1.60
N ASN A 270 11.73 -6.98 1.29
CA ASN A 270 13.07 -6.90 1.89
C ASN A 270 13.00 -6.59 3.38
N ILE A 271 12.06 -5.72 3.78
CA ILE A 271 11.70 -5.44 5.16
C ILE A 271 10.17 -5.55 5.29
N ASN A 272 9.67 -6.61 5.92
CA ASN A 272 8.25 -6.69 6.27
C ASN A 272 7.98 -5.79 7.49
N LEU A 273 6.88 -5.03 7.46
CA LEU A 273 6.51 -4.15 8.59
C LEU A 273 5.76 -4.91 9.69
N LEU A 274 5.12 -6.00 9.29
CA LEU A 274 4.34 -6.88 10.14
C LEU A 274 5.02 -8.24 10.22
N LYS A 275 5.00 -8.88 11.38
CA LYS A 275 5.60 -10.19 11.56
C LYS A 275 4.65 -11.30 11.08
N PRO A 276 5.11 -12.27 10.28
CA PRO A 276 4.29 -13.41 9.89
C PRO A 276 4.29 -14.50 10.98
N VAL A 277 3.27 -14.53 11.84
CA VAL A 277 3.09 -15.60 12.84
C VAL A 277 2.06 -16.62 12.36
N GLY A 278 2.55 -17.66 11.71
CA GLY A 278 1.75 -18.70 11.05
C GLY A 278 2.07 -18.78 9.56
N GLN A 279 1.18 -19.40 8.77
CA GLN A 279 1.39 -19.58 7.33
C GLN A 279 0.89 -18.36 6.54
N PHE A 280 1.79 -17.39 6.26
CA PHE A 280 1.51 -16.18 5.48
C PHE A 280 1.76 -16.36 3.97
N GLY A 281 1.97 -17.61 3.55
CA GLY A 281 2.29 -17.99 2.19
C GLY A 281 3.80 -18.04 1.98
N SER A 282 4.19 -18.67 0.88
CA SER A 282 5.58 -19.00 0.58
C SER A 282 5.89 -18.70 -0.89
N ARG A 283 7.17 -18.88 -1.25
CA ARG A 283 7.62 -18.76 -2.63
C ARG A 283 7.04 -19.85 -3.56
N LEU A 284 6.38 -20.88 -3.01
CA LEU A 284 5.76 -21.95 -3.81
C LEU A 284 4.69 -21.41 -4.77
N MET A 285 3.86 -20.48 -4.28
CA MET A 285 2.75 -19.87 -5.03
C MET A 285 2.76 -18.33 -4.96
N GLY A 286 3.92 -17.74 -4.65
CA GLY A 286 4.05 -16.28 -4.50
C GLY A 286 3.11 -15.71 -3.43
N GLY A 287 2.95 -16.41 -2.31
CA GLY A 287 2.10 -16.00 -1.19
C GLY A 287 0.62 -16.36 -1.32
N LYS A 288 0.15 -16.90 -2.46
CA LYS A 288 -1.25 -17.33 -2.64
C LYS A 288 -1.63 -18.56 -1.80
N ASP A 289 -0.63 -19.25 -1.26
CA ASP A 289 -0.75 -20.37 -0.33
C ASP A 289 -0.89 -19.93 1.14
N ALA A 290 -1.12 -18.64 1.40
CA ALA A 290 -1.42 -18.13 2.74
C ALA A 290 -2.66 -18.80 3.35
N ALA A 291 -2.59 -19.11 4.64
CA ALA A 291 -3.71 -19.67 5.38
C ALA A 291 -4.81 -18.61 5.61
N SER A 292 -6.00 -19.08 6.00
CA SER A 292 -7.12 -18.19 6.30
C SER A 292 -6.74 -17.14 7.36
N PRO A 293 -7.12 -15.85 7.18
CA PRO A 293 -6.88 -14.77 8.14
C PRO A 293 -7.36 -15.03 9.57
N ARG A 294 -8.24 -16.02 9.77
CA ARG A 294 -8.77 -16.43 11.07
C ARG A 294 -7.78 -17.22 11.92
N TYR A 295 -6.78 -17.86 11.29
CA TYR A 295 -5.84 -18.77 11.96
C TYR A 295 -4.43 -18.18 12.13
N ILE A 296 -4.09 -17.18 11.33
CA ILE A 296 -2.77 -16.54 11.34
C ILE A 296 -2.78 -15.28 12.20
N HIS A 297 -1.64 -15.00 12.82
CA HIS A 297 -1.45 -13.89 13.74
C HIS A 297 -0.33 -12.98 13.25
N THR A 298 -0.36 -11.72 13.67
CA THR A 298 0.65 -10.73 13.31
C THR A 298 0.80 -9.66 14.39
N TYR A 299 1.91 -8.93 14.33
CA TYR A 299 2.20 -7.76 15.14
C TYR A 299 3.30 -6.93 14.45
N LEU A 300 3.64 -5.73 14.97
CA LEU A 300 4.69 -4.89 14.37
C LEU A 300 6.08 -5.51 14.55
N GLU A 301 6.89 -5.52 13.49
CA GLU A 301 8.31 -5.87 13.60
C GLU A 301 9.10 -4.83 14.42
N ASP A 302 10.14 -5.26 15.11
CA ASP A 302 10.90 -4.38 16.01
C ASP A 302 11.63 -3.26 15.25
N ILE A 303 12.07 -3.53 14.01
CA ILE A 303 12.71 -2.56 13.11
C ILE A 303 11.81 -1.37 12.76
N VAL A 304 10.47 -1.52 12.87
CA VAL A 304 9.50 -0.45 12.59
C VAL A 304 9.74 0.74 13.52
N ASN A 305 10.18 0.53 14.77
CA ASN A 305 10.46 1.62 15.71
C ASN A 305 11.62 2.52 15.29
N THR A 306 12.64 1.91 14.68
CA THR A 306 13.80 2.65 14.19
C THR A 306 13.52 3.30 12.85
N MET A 307 12.58 2.75 12.08
CA MET A 307 12.21 3.29 10.77
C MET A 307 11.17 4.41 10.87
N PHE A 308 10.16 4.29 11.73
CA PHE A 308 9.13 5.30 11.95
C PHE A 308 9.25 5.82 13.39
N ARG A 309 9.97 6.93 13.53
CA ARG A 309 10.26 7.55 14.83
C ARG A 309 8.99 8.19 15.40
N LYS A 310 8.74 7.99 16.70
CA LYS A 310 7.58 8.59 17.38
C LYS A 310 7.67 10.10 17.41
N GLU A 311 8.89 10.62 17.44
CA GLU A 311 9.21 12.04 17.46
C GLU A 311 8.75 12.76 16.18
N ASP A 312 8.56 12.03 15.06
CA ASP A 312 8.01 12.60 13.83
C ASP A 312 6.48 12.74 13.87
N SER A 313 5.78 12.12 14.83
CA SER A 313 4.30 12.03 14.81
C SER A 313 3.60 13.39 14.87
N ALA A 314 4.22 14.38 15.52
CA ALA A 314 3.69 15.73 15.63
C ALA A 314 3.84 16.56 14.33
N LEU A 315 4.68 16.09 13.39
CA LEU A 315 4.89 16.73 12.09
C LEU A 315 3.98 16.19 11.00
N LEU A 316 3.31 15.06 11.25
CA LEU A 316 2.46 14.39 10.28
C LEU A 316 1.14 15.15 10.12
N LYS A 317 0.73 15.34 8.88
CA LYS A 317 -0.59 15.88 8.55
C LYS A 317 -1.60 14.74 8.44
N TYR A 318 -2.42 14.59 9.47
CA TYR A 318 -3.49 13.60 9.53
C TYR A 318 -4.69 13.99 8.67
N ILE A 319 -5.31 13.01 8.03
CA ILE A 319 -6.52 13.18 7.24
C ILE A 319 -7.74 13.13 8.17
N ASP A 320 -8.71 14.01 7.91
CA ASP A 320 -10.04 13.97 8.51
C ASP A 320 -10.98 13.24 7.55
N ASP A 321 -11.48 12.09 7.96
CA ASP A 321 -12.44 11.27 7.21
C ASP A 321 -13.75 11.19 7.99
N ASP A 322 -14.78 11.87 7.49
CA ASP A 322 -16.11 11.96 8.12
C ASP A 322 -16.12 12.42 9.60
N GLY A 323 -15.14 13.24 10.00
CA GLY A 323 -14.98 13.78 11.37
C GLY A 323 -14.04 12.96 12.26
N ASP A 324 -13.56 11.81 11.77
CA ASP A 324 -12.57 10.99 12.44
C ASP A 324 -11.17 11.27 11.89
N VAL A 325 -10.22 11.51 12.80
CA VAL A 325 -8.80 11.64 12.43
C VAL A 325 -8.24 10.26 12.14
N VAL A 326 -7.92 10.00 10.87
CA VAL A 326 -7.42 8.72 10.37
C VAL A 326 -5.92 8.78 10.11
N GLU A 327 -5.38 8.01 9.16
CA GLU A 327 -3.96 7.98 8.82
C GLU A 327 -3.44 9.33 8.28
N PRO A 328 -2.13 9.59 8.35
CA PRO A 328 -1.54 10.75 7.70
C PRO A 328 -1.53 10.65 6.18
N GLU A 329 -1.35 11.78 5.51
CA GLU A 329 -1.13 11.84 4.06
C GLU A 329 0.02 10.91 3.62
N TYR A 330 1.11 10.91 4.38
CA TYR A 330 2.23 9.99 4.29
C TYR A 330 3.02 9.98 5.60
N TYR A 331 3.78 8.91 5.83
CA TYR A 331 4.74 8.86 6.94
C TYR A 331 6.12 9.43 6.54
N LEU A 332 6.92 9.76 7.56
CA LEU A 332 8.30 10.25 7.41
C LEU A 332 9.29 9.18 7.92
N PRO A 333 9.55 8.09 7.16
CA PRO A 333 10.49 7.09 7.61
C PRO A 333 11.93 7.65 7.65
N VAL A 334 12.82 6.97 8.37
CA VAL A 334 14.27 7.28 8.41
C VAL A 334 14.93 6.92 7.07
N VAL A 335 14.43 5.90 6.39
CA VAL A 335 14.91 5.41 5.08
C VAL A 335 13.74 5.26 4.11
N PRO A 336 13.95 5.45 2.80
CA PRO A 336 12.88 5.38 1.80
C PRO A 336 12.46 3.93 1.55
N LEU A 337 11.38 3.51 2.21
CA LEU A 337 10.84 2.16 2.12
C LEU A 337 10.45 1.77 0.67
N LEU A 338 10.05 2.75 -0.15
CA LEU A 338 9.76 2.56 -1.57
C LEU A 338 10.94 1.95 -2.33
N ALA A 339 12.17 2.43 -2.07
CA ALA A 339 13.37 1.91 -2.71
C ALA A 339 13.77 0.54 -2.14
N ILE A 340 13.53 0.31 -0.84
CA ILE A 340 13.86 -0.94 -0.15
C ILE A 340 12.96 -2.10 -0.61
N ASN A 341 11.65 -1.92 -0.55
CA ASN A 341 10.68 -2.97 -0.84
C ASN A 341 10.18 -2.96 -2.28
N GLY A 342 10.42 -1.88 -3.02
CA GLY A 342 9.81 -1.70 -4.34
C GLY A 342 8.30 -1.50 -4.26
N SER A 343 7.66 -1.43 -5.42
CA SER A 343 6.20 -1.39 -5.51
C SER A 343 5.75 -1.75 -6.92
N VAL A 344 4.65 -2.50 -7.00
CA VAL A 344 3.95 -2.82 -8.24
C VAL A 344 2.51 -2.32 -8.14
N GLY A 345 2.02 -1.65 -9.17
CA GLY A 345 0.67 -1.09 -9.19
C GLY A 345 0.22 -0.68 -10.58
N ILE A 346 -1.08 -0.81 -10.84
CA ILE A 346 -1.70 -0.44 -12.12
C ILE A 346 -2.90 0.44 -11.79
N GLY A 347 -2.87 1.69 -12.24
CA GLY A 347 -3.98 2.63 -12.14
C GLY A 347 -4.53 3.01 -13.51
N THR A 348 -5.21 4.15 -13.59
CA THR A 348 -5.78 4.66 -14.82
C THR A 348 -4.79 5.55 -15.56
N GLY A 349 -4.26 5.02 -16.68
CA GLY A 349 -3.26 5.73 -17.51
C GLY A 349 -1.82 5.64 -16.98
N TYR A 350 -1.65 5.21 -15.72
CA TYR A 350 -0.36 5.05 -15.06
C TYR A 350 -0.18 3.63 -14.54
N SER A 351 1.07 3.23 -14.38
CA SER A 351 1.47 2.01 -13.69
C SER A 351 2.82 2.23 -13.05
N THR A 352 3.18 1.39 -12.10
CA THR A 352 4.46 1.44 -11.40
C THR A 352 5.00 0.04 -11.26
N ASP A 353 6.30 -0.11 -11.53
CA ASP A 353 7.07 -1.32 -11.35
C ASP A 353 8.47 -0.91 -10.90
N ILE A 354 8.63 -0.80 -9.59
CA ILE A 354 9.88 -0.42 -8.91
C ILE A 354 10.44 -1.68 -8.26
N PRO A 355 11.60 -2.19 -8.69
CA PRO A 355 12.22 -3.34 -8.03
C PRO A 355 12.77 -2.95 -6.65
N PRO A 356 12.91 -3.92 -5.73
CA PRO A 356 13.49 -3.69 -4.41
C PRO A 356 15.01 -3.56 -4.48
N HIS A 357 15.59 -2.84 -3.51
CA HIS A 357 17.04 -2.62 -3.39
C HIS A 357 17.54 -2.93 -1.98
N LYS A 358 18.86 -3.10 -1.87
CA LYS A 358 19.51 -3.46 -0.62
C LYS A 358 19.54 -2.28 0.35
N PRO A 359 19.06 -2.44 1.60
CA PRO A 359 19.09 -1.36 2.59
C PRO A 359 20.48 -0.79 2.86
N ASP A 360 21.54 -1.62 2.82
CA ASP A 360 22.92 -1.17 3.05
C ASP A 360 23.37 -0.14 2.01
N ASP A 361 23.00 -0.33 0.74
CA ASP A 361 23.38 0.58 -0.34
C ASP A 361 22.63 1.91 -0.22
N ILE A 362 21.34 1.85 0.15
CA ILE A 362 20.52 3.04 0.41
C ILE A 362 21.08 3.83 1.61
N ILE A 363 21.39 3.17 2.72
CA ILE A 363 21.99 3.82 3.90
C ILE A 363 23.32 4.49 3.51
N CYS A 364 24.16 3.79 2.74
CA CYS A 364 25.44 4.33 2.26
C CYS A 364 25.26 5.63 1.48
N LEU A 365 24.36 5.64 0.48
CA LEU A 365 24.07 6.83 -0.32
C LEU A 365 23.51 7.98 0.51
N LEU A 366 22.54 7.70 1.40
CA LEU A 366 21.97 8.73 2.28
C LEU A 366 23.04 9.36 3.19
N ARG A 367 23.94 8.54 3.76
CA ARG A 367 25.05 9.06 4.58
C ARG A 367 25.95 9.98 3.77
N HIS A 368 26.36 9.57 2.57
CA HIS A 368 27.20 10.39 1.71
C HIS A 368 26.56 11.74 1.37
N ARG A 369 25.25 11.74 1.13
CA ARG A 369 24.45 12.95 0.85
C ARG A 369 24.32 13.87 2.07
N LEU A 370 24.17 13.30 3.28
CA LEU A 370 24.01 14.03 4.54
C LEU A 370 25.33 14.58 5.10
N GLU A 371 26.42 13.85 4.91
CA GLU A 371 27.79 14.25 5.27
C GLU A 371 28.36 15.29 4.28
N GLY A 372 27.66 15.56 3.17
CA GLY A 372 28.07 16.53 2.15
C GLY A 372 29.14 16.02 1.18
N SER A 373 29.48 14.74 1.23
CA SER A 373 30.43 14.11 0.29
C SER A 373 29.87 13.87 -1.11
N MET A 374 28.54 13.88 -1.26
CA MET A 374 27.83 13.94 -2.53
C MET A 374 26.82 15.09 -2.52
N GLU A 375 26.83 15.90 -3.58
CA GLU A 375 25.91 17.03 -3.74
C GLU A 375 24.47 16.58 -4.05
N SER A 376 24.32 15.50 -4.82
CA SER A 376 23.02 14.94 -5.21
C SER A 376 23.12 13.42 -5.39
N LEU A 377 22.02 12.72 -5.12
CA LEU A 377 21.83 11.30 -5.42
C LEU A 377 21.18 11.07 -6.80
N ALA A 378 20.72 12.13 -7.47
CA ALA A 378 20.04 12.02 -8.76
C ALA A 378 20.93 11.37 -9.83
N GLY A 379 20.32 10.55 -10.69
CA GLY A 379 21.01 9.84 -11.76
C GLY A 379 21.84 8.62 -11.33
N HIS A 380 21.90 8.29 -10.04
CA HIS A 380 22.59 7.07 -9.57
C HIS A 380 21.68 5.83 -9.71
N PRO A 381 22.00 4.87 -10.60
CA PRO A 381 21.31 3.58 -10.65
C PRO A 381 21.80 2.68 -9.50
N LEU A 382 20.88 1.92 -8.92
CA LEU A 382 21.18 0.87 -7.95
C LEU A 382 20.82 -0.49 -8.54
N ASP A 383 21.54 -1.53 -8.11
CA ASP A 383 21.26 -2.90 -8.53
C ASP A 383 20.09 -3.47 -7.71
N PRO A 384 19.04 -4.00 -8.38
CA PRO A 384 17.95 -4.69 -7.71
C PRO A 384 18.42 -5.85 -6.84
N TRP A 385 17.84 -5.96 -5.65
CA TRP A 385 18.22 -6.95 -4.67
C TRP A 385 17.02 -7.44 -3.87
N TRP A 386 16.93 -8.76 -3.72
CA TRP A 386 15.87 -9.44 -2.96
C TRP A 386 16.48 -10.20 -1.78
N PHE A 387 15.93 -9.99 -0.59
CA PHE A 387 16.40 -10.66 0.62
C PHE A 387 16.32 -12.19 0.49
N GLY A 388 17.45 -12.85 0.70
CA GLY A 388 17.55 -14.31 0.68
C GLY A 388 17.65 -14.94 -0.71
N PHE A 389 17.63 -14.16 -1.79
CA PHE A 389 17.90 -14.67 -3.14
C PHE A 389 19.37 -15.10 -3.27
N LYS A 390 19.60 -16.37 -3.64
CA LYS A 390 20.95 -16.96 -3.73
C LYS A 390 21.57 -16.87 -5.13
N GLY A 391 20.79 -16.48 -6.14
CA GLY A 391 21.23 -16.35 -7.52
C GLY A 391 22.05 -15.08 -7.76
N THR A 392 22.34 -14.80 -9.03
CA THR A 392 23.10 -13.60 -9.41
C THR A 392 22.22 -12.58 -10.12
N THR A 393 22.49 -11.30 -9.87
CA THR A 393 21.89 -10.19 -10.61
C THR A 393 22.98 -9.56 -11.45
N HIS A 394 22.76 -9.44 -12.76
CA HIS A 394 23.67 -8.79 -13.69
C HIS A 394 22.97 -7.66 -14.44
N ARG A 395 23.69 -6.55 -14.63
CA ARG A 395 23.19 -5.42 -15.40
C ARG A 395 23.38 -5.70 -16.90
N ALA A 396 22.28 -5.71 -17.65
CA ALA A 396 22.30 -5.97 -19.10
C ALA A 396 22.49 -4.67 -19.90
N ASP A 397 21.80 -3.61 -19.48
CA ASP A 397 21.93 -2.26 -20.03
C ASP A 397 21.71 -1.22 -18.91
N GLU A 398 21.59 0.07 -19.27
CA GLU A 398 21.41 1.14 -18.27
C GLU A 398 20.14 0.99 -17.40
N MET A 399 19.07 0.38 -17.94
CA MET A 399 17.74 0.28 -17.32
C MET A 399 17.22 -1.16 -17.19
N THR A 400 17.99 -2.17 -17.60
CA THR A 400 17.61 -3.58 -17.61
C THR A 400 18.60 -4.41 -16.81
N TRP A 401 18.06 -5.19 -15.87
CA TRP A 401 18.78 -6.19 -15.08
C TRP A 401 18.27 -7.58 -15.40
N ILE A 402 19.16 -8.57 -15.25
CA ILE A 402 18.85 -9.98 -15.42
C ILE A 402 19.18 -10.69 -14.11
N THR A 403 18.18 -11.33 -13.51
CA THR A 403 18.37 -12.24 -12.38
C THR A 403 18.49 -13.66 -12.90
N LYS A 404 19.52 -14.38 -12.47
CA LYS A 404 19.85 -15.73 -12.90
C LYS A 404 19.74 -16.70 -11.71
N GLY A 405 19.07 -17.83 -11.94
CA GLY A 405 19.00 -18.93 -10.98
C GLY A 405 20.33 -19.65 -10.79
N MET A 406 20.42 -20.51 -9.78
CA MET A 406 21.60 -21.33 -9.51
C MET A 406 21.34 -22.76 -9.93
N TYR A 407 22.29 -23.36 -10.64
CA TYR A 407 22.23 -24.76 -11.03
C TYR A 407 23.64 -25.36 -11.09
N THR A 408 23.71 -26.68 -11.02
CA THR A 408 24.94 -27.47 -11.13
C THR A 408 24.72 -28.61 -12.11
N MET A 409 25.70 -28.85 -12.98
CA MET A 409 25.67 -29.92 -13.97
C MET A 409 26.50 -31.11 -13.48
N ASP A 410 25.95 -32.32 -13.57
CA ASP A 410 26.60 -33.60 -13.21
C ASP A 410 26.82 -34.40 -14.50
N ASP A 411 28.08 -34.44 -14.94
CA ASP A 411 28.50 -35.09 -16.20
C ASP A 411 28.36 -36.61 -16.16
N ASP A 412 28.53 -37.24 -14.99
CA ASP A 412 28.48 -38.69 -14.83
C ASP A 412 27.03 -39.19 -14.93
N LYS A 413 26.09 -38.45 -14.34
CA LYS A 413 24.67 -38.79 -14.34
C LYS A 413 23.88 -38.13 -15.48
N LYS A 414 24.53 -37.29 -16.28
CA LYS A 414 23.91 -36.48 -17.34
C LYS A 414 22.67 -35.75 -16.81
N SER A 415 22.83 -35.10 -15.65
CA SER A 415 21.75 -34.46 -14.92
C SER A 415 22.09 -33.02 -14.54
N VAL A 416 21.07 -32.18 -14.40
CA VAL A 416 21.23 -30.79 -13.95
C VAL A 416 20.40 -30.57 -12.70
N THR A 417 21.06 -30.16 -11.61
CA THR A 417 20.40 -29.84 -10.34
C THR A 417 20.24 -28.33 -10.21
N ILE A 418 19.00 -27.84 -10.28
CA ILE A 418 18.64 -26.45 -10.05
C ILE A 418 18.40 -26.25 -8.56
N THR A 419 19.12 -25.31 -7.94
CA THR A 419 19.08 -25.00 -6.50
C THR A 419 18.50 -23.62 -6.18
N GLU A 420 18.30 -22.77 -7.19
CA GLU A 420 17.65 -21.47 -7.04
C GLU A 420 16.97 -21.06 -8.35
N LEU A 421 15.77 -20.51 -8.26
CA LEU A 421 15.04 -19.95 -9.41
C LEU A 421 15.25 -18.44 -9.50
N PRO A 422 15.16 -17.84 -10.70
CA PRO A 422 15.16 -16.39 -10.84
C PRO A 422 14.13 -15.71 -9.95
N ALA A 423 14.44 -14.50 -9.48
CA ALA A 423 13.48 -13.68 -8.75
C ALA A 423 12.18 -13.56 -9.55
N GLY A 424 11.03 -13.60 -8.84
CA GLY A 424 9.70 -13.52 -9.45
C GLY A 424 9.18 -14.82 -10.09
N THR A 425 9.97 -15.91 -10.09
CA THR A 425 9.52 -17.24 -10.55
C THR A 425 9.12 -18.12 -9.36
N TRP A 426 7.86 -18.54 -9.31
CA TRP A 426 7.32 -19.36 -8.23
C TRP A 426 7.51 -20.86 -8.49
N THR A 427 7.78 -21.63 -7.45
CA THR A 427 8.17 -23.04 -7.57
C THR A 427 7.12 -23.91 -8.25
N LYS A 428 5.82 -23.73 -7.92
CA LYS A 428 4.75 -24.52 -8.56
C LYS A 428 4.51 -24.13 -10.02
N ASP A 429 4.64 -22.84 -10.35
CA ASP A 429 4.54 -22.38 -11.73
C ASP A 429 5.69 -22.94 -12.58
N TYR A 430 6.88 -23.02 -11.99
CA TYR A 430 8.04 -23.64 -12.62
C TYR A 430 7.87 -25.16 -12.80
N LYS A 431 7.34 -25.85 -11.80
CA LYS A 431 6.99 -27.28 -11.92
C LYS A 431 6.01 -27.52 -13.06
N ALA A 432 4.92 -26.77 -13.12
CA ALA A 432 3.93 -26.89 -14.19
C ALA A 432 4.54 -26.62 -15.58
N PHE A 433 5.53 -25.72 -15.65
CA PHE A 433 6.31 -25.50 -16.86
C PHE A 433 7.17 -26.71 -17.25
N LEU A 434 7.86 -27.35 -16.29
CA LEU A 434 8.64 -28.57 -16.55
C LEU A 434 7.75 -29.75 -16.97
N ASP A 435 6.60 -29.94 -16.31
CA ASP A 435 5.61 -30.95 -16.69
C ASP A 435 5.14 -30.74 -18.14
N GLY A 436 4.86 -29.49 -18.53
CA GLY A 436 4.51 -29.13 -19.90
C GLY A 436 5.62 -29.42 -20.92
N LEU A 437 6.90 -29.24 -20.55
CA LEU A 437 8.03 -29.62 -21.40
C LEU A 437 8.11 -31.14 -21.61
N LEU A 438 7.92 -31.92 -20.55
CA LEU A 438 7.88 -33.39 -20.64
C LEU A 438 6.76 -33.89 -21.55
N GLU A 439 5.56 -33.32 -21.44
CA GLU A 439 4.44 -33.71 -22.31
C GLU A 439 4.72 -33.46 -23.80
N VAL A 440 5.41 -32.37 -24.12
CA VAL A 440 5.80 -32.04 -25.50
C VAL A 440 6.84 -33.04 -26.02
N GLU A 441 7.85 -33.38 -25.22
CA GLU A 441 8.87 -34.37 -25.57
C GLU A 441 8.28 -35.78 -25.74
N GLU A 442 7.34 -36.18 -24.87
CA GLU A 442 6.62 -37.44 -25.02
C GLU A 442 5.80 -37.52 -26.31
N LYS A 443 5.09 -36.44 -26.65
CA LYS A 443 4.29 -36.37 -27.89
C LYS A 443 5.20 -36.48 -29.12
N LYS A 444 6.32 -35.75 -29.15
CA LYS A 444 7.32 -35.85 -30.22
C LYS A 444 7.93 -37.25 -30.31
N SER A 445 8.26 -37.88 -29.17
CA SER A 445 8.77 -39.26 -29.14
C SER A 445 7.75 -40.27 -29.66
N LYS A 446 6.46 -40.08 -29.39
CA LYS A 446 5.35 -40.91 -29.90
C LYS A 446 5.12 -40.67 -31.39
N ASP A 447 5.21 -39.43 -31.85
CA ASP A 447 5.05 -39.07 -33.26
C ASP A 447 6.24 -39.53 -34.10
N ALA A 448 7.47 -39.41 -33.60
CA ALA A 448 8.67 -39.98 -34.21
C ALA A 448 8.59 -41.51 -34.31
N LYS A 449 8.06 -42.21 -33.28
CA LYS A 449 7.80 -43.66 -33.34
C LYS A 449 6.68 -44.03 -34.33
N LYS A 450 5.67 -43.17 -34.52
CA LYS A 450 4.61 -43.35 -35.53
C LYS A 450 5.12 -43.09 -36.95
N GLU A 451 6.00 -42.10 -37.13
CA GLU A 451 6.65 -41.81 -38.41
C GLU A 451 7.68 -42.89 -38.76
N ALA A 452 8.45 -43.41 -37.80
CA ALA A 452 9.32 -44.57 -38.00
C ALA A 452 8.53 -45.83 -38.38
N LYS A 453 7.31 -46.03 -37.83
CA LYS A 453 6.38 -47.08 -38.27
C LYS A 453 5.73 -46.82 -39.63
N LYS A 454 5.63 -45.56 -40.07
CA LYS A 454 5.15 -45.19 -41.42
C LYS A 454 6.25 -45.20 -42.47
N ALA A 455 7.52 -45.14 -42.09
CA ALA A 455 8.65 -45.22 -43.00
C ALA A 455 8.85 -46.61 -43.65
N GLU A 456 8.14 -47.65 -43.19
CA GLU A 456 8.01 -48.94 -43.91
C GLU A 456 7.00 -48.91 -45.07
N THR A 457 6.20 -47.84 -45.20
CA THR A 457 5.33 -47.60 -46.37
C THR A 457 5.43 -46.13 -46.76
N GLY A 458 6.39 -45.83 -47.62
CA GLY A 458 6.84 -44.48 -47.92
C GLY A 458 5.73 -43.47 -48.23
N SER A 459 5.75 -42.34 -47.52
CA SER A 459 5.82 -41.02 -48.14
C SER A 459 6.28 -39.98 -47.12
N THR A 460 7.18 -39.11 -47.56
CA THR A 460 7.75 -38.00 -46.80
C THR A 460 6.82 -36.80 -46.88
N THR A 461 6.40 -36.27 -45.74
CA THR A 461 5.84 -34.91 -45.65
C THR A 461 6.53 -34.15 -44.54
N SER A 462 7.18 -33.05 -44.94
CA SER A 462 7.89 -32.08 -44.12
C SER A 462 6.96 -31.29 -43.21
N ALA A 463 7.16 -31.37 -41.90
CA ALA A 463 6.48 -30.56 -40.90
C ALA A 463 7.25 -29.26 -40.61
N LYS A 464 6.58 -28.13 -40.78
CA LYS A 464 7.05 -26.78 -40.41
C LYS A 464 6.93 -26.56 -38.90
N GLY A 465 7.99 -26.01 -38.29
CA GLY A 465 7.96 -25.38 -36.97
C GLY A 465 8.80 -26.11 -35.92
N GLU A 466 10.11 -26.20 -36.14
CA GLU A 466 11.06 -26.85 -35.24
C GLU A 466 11.27 -26.02 -33.96
N VAL A 467 10.66 -26.46 -32.86
CA VAL A 467 11.29 -26.29 -31.54
C VAL A 467 12.21 -27.49 -31.40
N GLU A 468 13.53 -27.27 -31.41
CA GLU A 468 14.52 -28.35 -31.23
C GLU A 468 14.21 -29.17 -29.97
N PRO A 469 14.39 -30.50 -30.00
CA PRO A 469 14.18 -31.36 -28.84
C PRO A 469 15.12 -30.96 -27.69
N CYS A 470 14.57 -30.78 -26.50
CA CYS A 470 15.35 -30.39 -25.31
C CYS A 470 16.04 -31.58 -24.64
N GLY A 471 15.68 -32.80 -25.05
CA GLY A 471 16.29 -34.04 -24.57
C GLY A 471 15.98 -34.38 -23.11
N LEU A 472 15.00 -33.73 -22.48
CA LEU A 472 14.59 -33.97 -21.09
C LEU A 472 13.85 -35.32 -20.97
N LYS A 473 14.34 -36.21 -20.10
CA LYS A 473 13.74 -37.54 -19.83
C LYS A 473 12.73 -37.50 -18.67
N GLY A 474 13.01 -36.69 -17.66
CA GLY A 474 12.26 -36.66 -16.41
C GLY A 474 12.91 -35.70 -15.42
N PHE A 475 12.23 -35.43 -14.30
CA PHE A 475 12.82 -34.67 -13.20
C PHE A 475 12.28 -35.10 -11.84
N ASP A 476 13.08 -34.89 -10.80
CA ASP A 476 12.66 -35.01 -9.40
C ASP A 476 12.42 -33.62 -8.80
N ASP A 477 11.33 -33.45 -8.05
CA ASP A 477 10.97 -32.22 -7.35
C ASP A 477 11.19 -32.31 -5.83
N LEU A 478 12.39 -31.90 -5.40
CA LEU A 478 12.86 -32.04 -4.01
C LEU A 478 12.83 -30.71 -3.25
N TYR A 479 11.92 -29.80 -3.59
CA TYR A 479 11.79 -28.47 -3.00
C TYR A 479 10.96 -28.48 -1.70
N ASN A 480 11.09 -27.42 -0.91
CA ASN A 480 10.20 -27.11 0.21
C ASN A 480 9.69 -25.65 0.11
N ASP A 481 9.09 -25.13 1.18
CA ASP A 481 8.55 -23.77 1.25
C ASP A 481 9.61 -22.65 1.22
N VAL A 482 10.89 -22.99 1.44
CA VAL A 482 12.03 -22.06 1.49
C VAL A 482 13.03 -22.31 0.36
N ASP A 483 13.50 -23.55 0.23
CA ASP A 483 14.54 -23.98 -0.68
C ASP A 483 13.97 -24.62 -1.95
N VAL A 484 14.59 -24.30 -3.09
CA VAL A 484 14.27 -24.91 -4.37
C VAL A 484 15.28 -26.00 -4.68
N ARG A 485 14.81 -27.16 -5.12
CA ARG A 485 15.65 -28.22 -5.66
C ARG A 485 14.92 -29.02 -6.72
N PHE A 486 15.35 -28.90 -7.98
CA PHE A 486 14.90 -29.76 -9.08
C PHE A 486 16.09 -30.52 -9.66
N VAL A 487 15.97 -31.83 -9.83
CA VAL A 487 16.99 -32.65 -10.49
C VAL A 487 16.45 -33.06 -11.84
N LEU A 488 16.99 -32.49 -12.91
CA LEU A 488 16.58 -32.74 -14.29
C LEU A 488 17.46 -33.82 -14.92
N TYR A 489 16.86 -34.84 -15.52
CA TYR A 489 17.57 -35.93 -16.20
C TYR A 489 17.44 -35.82 -17.71
N PHE A 490 18.55 -35.96 -18.44
CA PHE A 490 18.59 -35.76 -19.88
C PHE A 490 19.01 -37.03 -20.66
N THR A 491 18.75 -37.02 -21.96
CA THR A 491 19.42 -37.89 -22.94
C THR A 491 20.88 -37.48 -23.11
N GLU A 492 21.75 -38.38 -23.55
CA GLU A 492 23.17 -38.06 -23.75
C GLU A 492 23.35 -36.94 -24.77
N GLU A 493 22.70 -37.09 -25.93
CA GLU A 493 22.68 -36.07 -27.00
C GLU A 493 22.11 -34.74 -26.51
N GLY A 494 21.02 -34.78 -25.73
CA GLY A 494 20.41 -33.59 -25.14
C GLY A 494 21.35 -32.89 -24.17
N TYR A 495 21.96 -33.64 -23.23
CA TYR A 495 22.86 -33.08 -22.23
C TYR A 495 24.10 -32.45 -22.86
N ASP A 496 24.71 -33.11 -23.84
CA ASP A 496 25.91 -32.59 -24.51
C ASP A 496 25.56 -31.31 -25.30
N ALA A 497 24.39 -31.26 -25.96
CA ALA A 497 23.90 -30.04 -26.62
C ALA A 497 23.63 -28.87 -25.65
N LEU A 498 23.21 -29.15 -24.41
CA LEU A 498 23.06 -28.11 -23.37
C LEU A 498 24.42 -27.57 -22.92
N LYS A 499 25.43 -28.45 -22.81
CA LYS A 499 26.79 -28.07 -22.40
C LYS A 499 27.49 -27.22 -23.46
N ASP A 500 27.24 -27.52 -24.74
CA ASP A 500 27.76 -26.75 -25.86
C ASP A 500 27.13 -25.34 -25.97
N ASN A 501 25.92 -25.15 -25.43
CA ASN A 501 25.23 -23.86 -25.47
C ASN A 501 24.44 -23.55 -24.18
N ILE A 502 25.16 -23.10 -23.16
CA ILE A 502 24.61 -22.75 -21.84
C ILE A 502 23.56 -21.63 -21.93
N ASP A 503 23.76 -20.62 -22.78
CA ASP A 503 22.82 -19.51 -22.92
C ASP A 503 21.47 -19.99 -23.48
N LYS A 504 21.50 -20.93 -24.42
CA LYS A 504 20.30 -21.59 -24.96
C LYS A 504 19.59 -22.41 -23.88
N PHE A 505 20.33 -23.15 -23.07
CA PHE A 505 19.79 -23.89 -21.92
C PHE A 505 19.05 -22.95 -20.95
N GLU A 506 19.71 -21.88 -20.51
CA GLU A 506 19.15 -20.95 -19.53
C GLU A 506 17.86 -20.29 -20.03
N LYS A 507 17.82 -19.92 -21.30
CA LYS A 507 16.63 -19.35 -21.94
C LYS A 507 15.52 -20.39 -22.12
N GLN A 508 15.86 -21.60 -22.55
CA GLN A 508 14.91 -22.69 -22.78
C GLN A 508 14.25 -23.15 -21.48
N PHE A 509 15.02 -23.24 -20.39
CA PHE A 509 14.54 -23.66 -19.08
C PHE A 509 14.12 -22.49 -18.18
N LYS A 510 14.02 -21.26 -18.72
CA LYS A 510 13.59 -20.06 -18.00
C LYS A 510 14.35 -19.82 -16.68
N LEU A 511 15.66 -20.03 -16.69
CA LEU A 511 16.57 -19.82 -15.56
C LEU A 511 17.11 -18.39 -15.48
N THR A 512 16.56 -17.48 -16.28
CA THR A 512 16.80 -16.04 -16.22
C THR A 512 15.47 -15.27 -16.23
N SER A 513 15.44 -14.13 -15.56
CA SER A 513 14.30 -13.19 -15.57
C SER A 513 14.80 -11.77 -15.75
N SER A 514 14.10 -10.97 -16.56
CA SER A 514 14.48 -9.60 -16.91
C SER A 514 13.64 -8.59 -16.12
N TRP A 515 14.32 -7.60 -15.54
CA TRP A 515 13.76 -6.53 -14.72
C TRP A 515 14.09 -5.20 -15.36
N LYS A 516 13.09 -4.35 -15.56
CA LYS A 516 13.27 -3.02 -16.19
C LYS A 516 12.89 -1.94 -15.21
N THR A 517 13.72 -0.92 -15.06
CA THR A 517 13.43 0.29 -14.24
C THR A 517 12.82 1.41 -15.06
N THR A 518 12.26 1.11 -16.24
CA THR A 518 11.70 2.11 -17.16
C THR A 518 10.38 2.72 -16.68
N ASN A 519 9.77 2.20 -15.61
CA ASN A 519 8.42 2.55 -15.17
C ASN A 519 8.32 2.78 -13.65
N MET A 520 9.15 3.68 -13.13
CA MET A 520 9.15 4.06 -11.72
C MET A 520 8.26 5.29 -11.51
N THR A 521 6.95 5.06 -11.40
CA THR A 521 5.96 6.13 -11.22
C THR A 521 5.36 6.10 -9.82
N CYS A 522 5.35 7.23 -9.12
CA CYS A 522 4.75 7.36 -7.79
C CYS A 522 4.26 8.79 -7.58
N PHE A 523 3.54 9.01 -6.49
CA PHE A 523 3.19 10.36 -6.06
C PHE A 523 4.39 11.05 -5.42
N ASP A 524 4.68 12.28 -5.84
CA ASP A 524 5.62 13.16 -5.16
C ASP A 524 5.02 13.75 -3.87
N THR A 525 5.76 14.62 -3.20
CA THR A 525 5.35 15.23 -1.92
C THR A 525 4.20 16.23 -2.02
N GLU A 526 3.81 16.60 -3.25
CA GLU A 526 2.72 17.51 -3.57
C GLU A 526 1.53 16.76 -4.17
N PHE A 527 1.55 15.42 -4.13
CA PHE A 527 0.55 14.53 -4.73
C PHE A 527 0.44 14.63 -6.27
N ASN A 528 1.50 15.09 -6.95
CA ASN A 528 1.60 14.96 -8.40
C ASN A 528 2.15 13.58 -8.78
N ILE A 529 1.69 13.02 -9.90
CA ILE A 529 2.19 11.75 -10.42
C ILE A 529 3.46 12.01 -11.22
N VAL A 530 4.61 11.56 -10.70
CA VAL A 530 5.92 11.78 -11.31
C VAL A 530 6.54 10.44 -11.72
N LYS A 531 7.22 10.45 -12.87
CA LYS A 531 8.01 9.30 -13.36
C LYS A 531 9.50 9.59 -13.15
N TYR A 532 10.13 8.82 -12.28
CA TYR A 532 11.55 8.91 -11.97
C TYR A 532 12.37 8.04 -12.95
N LYS A 533 13.59 8.47 -13.28
CA LYS A 533 14.47 7.75 -14.24
C LYS A 533 15.35 6.73 -13.53
N THR A 534 15.86 7.09 -12.36
CA THR A 534 16.74 6.27 -11.53
C THR A 534 16.22 6.20 -10.10
N VAL A 535 16.67 5.20 -9.35
CA VAL A 535 16.36 5.10 -7.91
C VAL A 535 17.01 6.26 -7.17
N GLY A 536 18.19 6.71 -7.61
CA GLY A 536 18.82 7.94 -7.11
C GLY A 536 17.91 9.17 -7.15
N ASP A 537 17.09 9.33 -8.20
CA ASP A 537 16.12 10.44 -8.27
C ASP A 537 15.01 10.32 -7.20
N ILE A 538 14.59 9.09 -6.89
CA ILE A 538 13.63 8.82 -5.80
C ILE A 538 14.27 9.14 -4.44
N LEU A 539 15.54 8.76 -4.25
CA LEU A 539 16.29 9.04 -3.02
C LEU A 539 16.49 10.56 -2.84
N GLU A 540 16.80 11.30 -3.91
CA GLU A 540 16.97 12.75 -3.82
C GLU A 540 15.66 13.44 -3.46
N ALA A 541 14.55 13.10 -4.14
CA ALA A 541 13.22 13.65 -3.82
C ALA A 541 12.80 13.35 -2.37
N PHE A 542 13.17 12.17 -1.85
CA PHE A 542 12.98 11.82 -0.45
C PHE A 542 13.81 12.71 0.49
N VAL A 543 15.11 12.93 0.19
CA VAL A 543 16.03 13.74 0.99
C VAL A 543 15.61 15.21 1.03
N GLU A 544 15.24 15.77 -0.11
CA GLU A 544 14.79 17.17 -0.25
C GLU A 544 13.64 17.50 0.71
N LYS A 545 12.72 16.55 0.91
CA LYS A 545 11.62 16.72 1.87
C LYS A 545 12.01 16.32 3.29
N ARG A 546 12.79 15.25 3.46
CA ARG A 546 13.07 14.68 4.78
C ARG A 546 14.01 15.55 5.62
N LEU A 547 15.01 16.19 5.02
CA LEU A 547 15.98 17.01 5.75
C LEU A 547 15.32 18.23 6.43
N PRO A 548 14.47 19.05 5.77
CA PRO A 548 13.70 20.10 6.43
C PRO A 548 12.77 19.58 7.55
N MET A 549 12.24 18.36 7.41
CA MET A 549 11.41 17.77 8.46
C MET A 549 12.21 17.36 9.70
N TYR A 550 13.49 17.00 9.57
CA TYR A 550 14.38 16.80 10.73
C TYR A 550 14.69 18.11 11.45
N GLU A 551 14.85 19.22 10.72
CA GLU A 551 14.96 20.54 11.32
C GLU A 551 13.69 20.93 12.09
N ALA A 552 12.51 20.66 11.51
CA ALA A 552 11.22 20.85 12.18
C ALA A 552 11.08 19.95 13.42
N ARG A 553 11.55 18.70 13.35
CA ARG A 553 11.60 17.77 14.49
C ARG A 553 12.50 18.32 15.59
N ARG A 554 13.70 18.78 15.27
CA ARG A 554 14.61 19.40 16.25
C ARG A 554 13.93 20.56 16.96
N LYS A 555 13.30 21.46 16.20
CA LYS A 555 12.58 22.61 16.77
C LYS A 555 11.46 22.16 17.72
N ASN A 556 10.66 21.18 17.33
CA ASN A 556 9.61 20.62 18.17
C ASN A 556 10.18 19.99 19.45
N MET A 557 11.27 19.22 19.34
CA MET A 557 11.97 18.64 20.50
C MET A 557 12.44 19.73 21.48
N LEU A 558 12.98 20.84 20.98
CA LEU A 558 13.38 21.98 21.80
C LEU A 558 12.17 22.63 22.50
N GLU A 559 11.07 22.86 21.78
CA GLU A 559 9.84 23.42 22.36
C GLU A 559 9.24 22.52 23.46
N VAL A 560 9.27 21.19 23.25
CA VAL A 560 8.82 20.21 24.25
C VAL A 560 9.73 20.22 25.48
N LEU A 561 11.06 20.23 25.29
CA LEU A 561 12.02 20.29 26.40
C LEU A 561 11.87 21.60 27.19
N GLU A 562 11.70 22.73 26.51
CA GLU A 562 11.43 24.03 27.16
C GLU A 562 10.13 24.03 27.96
N SER A 563 9.07 23.40 27.43
CA SER A 563 7.81 23.24 28.15
C SER A 563 7.98 22.38 29.41
N GLN A 564 8.66 21.23 29.30
CA GLN A 564 8.95 20.34 30.42
C GLN A 564 9.81 21.03 31.50
N MET A 565 10.83 21.78 31.08
CA MET A 565 11.68 22.55 31.99
C MET A 565 10.90 23.65 32.73
N ARG A 566 9.98 24.35 32.04
CA ARG A 566 9.08 25.32 32.68
C ARG A 566 8.18 24.67 33.71
N GLU A 567 7.62 23.50 33.42
CA GLU A 567 6.78 22.75 34.36
C GLU A 567 7.57 22.27 35.59
N LEU A 568 8.79 21.76 35.39
CA LEU A 568 9.67 21.32 36.49
C LEU A 568 10.11 22.50 37.37
N ASP A 569 10.50 23.63 36.78
CA ASP A 569 10.87 24.84 37.52
C ASP A 569 9.68 25.38 38.33
N ALA A 570 8.48 25.38 37.73
CA ALA A 570 7.26 25.78 38.43
C ALA A 570 6.92 24.87 39.62
N LYS A 571 7.03 23.54 39.46
CA LYS A 571 6.84 22.58 40.56
C LYS A 571 7.87 22.77 41.67
N ARG A 572 9.13 23.04 41.29
CA ARG A 572 10.20 23.35 42.24
C ARG A 572 9.89 24.61 43.04
N ARG A 573 9.55 25.71 42.36
CA ARG A 573 9.19 26.99 42.99
C ARG A 573 7.99 26.85 43.91
N PHE A 574 6.98 26.06 43.52
CA PHE A 574 5.80 25.77 44.33
C PHE A 574 6.15 25.05 45.63
N ILE A 575 6.89 23.93 45.56
CA ILE A 575 7.28 23.19 46.77
C ILE A 575 8.17 24.06 47.66
N GLN A 576 9.13 24.78 47.08
CA GLN A 576 10.02 25.66 47.85
C GLN A 576 9.24 26.80 48.52
N ALA A 577 8.27 27.41 47.83
CA ALA A 577 7.43 28.46 48.42
C ALA A 577 6.57 27.97 49.58
N ILE A 578 6.11 26.71 49.56
CA ILE A 578 5.38 26.11 50.69
C ILE A 578 6.34 25.80 51.85
N ILE A 579 7.55 25.29 51.57
CA ILE A 579 8.55 25.00 52.61
C ILE A 579 9.03 26.29 53.29
N ASP A 580 9.17 27.38 52.53
CA ASP A 580 9.62 28.69 53.03
C ASP A 580 8.49 29.51 53.69
N ASP A 581 7.29 28.94 53.86
CA ASP A 581 6.07 29.63 54.33
C ASP A 581 5.67 30.87 53.48
N ARG A 582 6.19 30.99 52.25
CA ARG A 582 5.85 32.07 51.30
C ARG A 582 4.49 31.86 50.64
N LEU A 583 4.05 30.61 50.55
CA LEU A 583 2.76 30.22 49.98
C LEU A 583 2.00 29.32 50.96
N VAL A 584 0.89 29.85 51.50
CA VAL A 584 0.01 29.13 52.43
C VAL A 584 -1.30 28.81 51.73
N LEU A 585 -1.61 27.53 51.57
CA LEU A 585 -2.86 27.08 50.92
C LEU A 585 -3.99 26.82 51.92
N GLN A 586 -3.65 26.61 53.19
CA GLN A 586 -4.65 26.23 54.20
C GLN A 586 -5.61 27.39 54.49
N LYS A 587 -6.92 27.09 54.43
CA LYS A 587 -8.01 28.03 54.76
C LYS A 587 -8.04 29.31 53.88
N LYS A 588 -7.48 29.25 52.68
CA LYS A 588 -7.49 30.34 51.70
C LYS A 588 -8.56 30.12 50.63
N SER A 589 -9.12 31.20 50.08
CA SER A 589 -10.01 31.12 48.92
C SER A 589 -9.22 30.83 47.64
N ASP A 590 -9.90 30.36 46.61
CA ASP A 590 -9.29 30.05 45.32
C ASP A 590 -8.62 31.30 44.70
N GLU A 591 -9.23 32.49 44.85
CA GLU A 591 -8.64 33.74 44.37
C GLU A 591 -7.38 34.13 45.15
N GLU A 592 -7.36 33.91 46.46
CA GLU A 592 -6.18 34.16 47.30
C GLU A 592 -5.03 33.21 46.96
N ILE A 593 -5.34 31.93 46.66
CA ILE A 593 -4.37 30.93 46.24
C ILE A 593 -3.75 31.32 44.90
N VAL A 594 -4.57 31.69 43.90
CA VAL A 594 -4.08 32.14 42.58
C VAL A 594 -3.22 33.40 42.71
N ALA A 595 -3.61 34.36 43.56
CA ALA A 595 -2.80 35.55 43.82
C ALA A 595 -1.43 35.18 44.45
N GLY A 596 -1.41 34.24 45.40
CA GLY A 596 -0.18 33.73 46.01
C GLY A 596 0.73 32.99 45.02
N LEU A 597 0.16 32.19 44.11
CA LEU A 597 0.89 31.50 43.05
C LEU A 597 1.55 32.48 42.08
N LYS A 598 0.82 33.53 41.68
CA LYS A 598 1.36 34.62 40.85
C LYS A 598 2.48 35.37 41.56
N ALA A 599 2.32 35.65 42.85
CA ALA A 599 3.37 36.30 43.65
C ALA A 599 4.66 35.47 43.75
N CYS A 600 4.54 34.14 43.64
CA CYS A 600 5.68 33.22 43.60
C CYS A 600 6.21 32.95 42.17
N GLU A 601 5.76 33.70 41.17
CA GLU A 601 6.11 33.53 39.75
C GLU A 601 5.86 32.12 39.21
N ILE A 602 4.78 31.48 39.68
CA ILE A 602 4.37 30.18 39.18
C ILE A 602 3.47 30.41 37.95
N PRO A 603 3.81 29.88 36.76
CA PRO A 603 3.02 30.09 35.55
C PRO A 603 1.74 29.23 35.55
N ALA A 604 0.71 29.72 34.86
CA ALA A 604 -0.48 28.94 34.58
C ALA A 604 -0.22 28.04 33.35
N LEU A 605 -0.13 26.72 33.54
CA LEU A 605 0.25 25.76 32.49
C LEU A 605 -0.86 24.76 32.14
N SER A 606 -1.89 24.60 33.01
CA SER A 606 -2.97 23.63 32.79
C SER A 606 -4.07 24.18 31.88
N ASN A 607 -4.36 25.48 31.96
CA ASN A 607 -5.33 26.14 31.07
C ASN A 607 -4.78 27.52 30.66
N LEU A 608 -4.32 27.60 29.41
CA LEU A 608 -3.73 28.82 28.85
C LEU A 608 -4.77 29.86 28.44
N GLU A 609 -6.03 29.48 28.22
CA GLU A 609 -7.10 30.40 27.80
C GLU A 609 -7.59 31.29 28.95
N LYS A 610 -7.46 30.81 30.19
CA LYS A 610 -7.91 31.50 31.39
C LYS A 610 -6.87 31.46 32.52
N PRO A 611 -5.77 32.22 32.41
CA PRO A 611 -4.62 32.14 33.33
C PRO A 611 -4.93 32.57 34.78
N ASP A 612 -6.10 33.17 35.01
CA ASP A 612 -6.54 33.69 36.30
C ASP A 612 -7.45 32.72 37.08
N GLU A 613 -7.86 31.60 36.47
CA GLU A 613 -8.68 30.58 37.13
C GLU A 613 -7.82 29.59 37.95
N TYR A 614 -8.42 29.05 39.00
CA TYR A 614 -7.79 28.06 39.89
C TYR A 614 -7.30 26.81 39.12
N ASP A 615 -8.15 26.31 38.22
CA ASP A 615 -7.90 25.11 37.41
C ASP A 615 -6.64 25.24 36.53
N SER A 616 -6.22 26.46 36.22
CA SER A 616 -5.03 26.75 35.40
C SER A 616 -3.71 26.38 36.08
N TYR A 617 -3.75 26.08 37.38
CA TYR A 617 -2.63 25.64 38.21
C TYR A 617 -2.77 24.18 38.68
N ASP A 618 -3.67 23.39 38.10
CA ASP A 618 -3.94 22.00 38.50
C ASP A 618 -2.67 21.13 38.57
N TYR A 619 -1.71 21.35 37.68
CA TYR A 619 -0.45 20.60 37.63
C TYR A 619 0.41 20.72 38.90
N VAL A 620 0.28 21.80 39.67
CA VAL A 620 0.91 21.99 40.99
C VAL A 620 -0.06 21.75 42.14
N LEU A 621 -1.32 22.17 42.01
CA LEU A 621 -2.30 22.07 43.09
C LEU A 621 -2.76 20.63 43.36
N ARG A 622 -2.72 19.75 42.35
CA ARG A 622 -3.00 18.32 42.51
C ARG A 622 -1.78 17.50 42.95
N MET A 623 -0.66 18.15 43.24
CA MET A 623 0.51 17.45 43.77
C MET A 623 0.19 16.85 45.14
N ARG A 624 0.66 15.62 45.36
CA ARG A 624 0.42 14.95 46.63
C ARG A 624 1.21 15.64 47.75
N MET A 625 0.55 15.86 48.89
CA MET A 625 1.12 16.56 50.05
C MET A 625 2.42 15.91 50.57
N ASP A 626 2.61 14.60 50.39
CA ASP A 626 3.84 13.89 50.79
C ASP A 626 5.10 14.30 50.00
N ARG A 627 4.93 15.03 48.88
CA ARG A 627 6.04 15.61 48.11
C ARG A 627 6.51 16.97 48.65
N VAL A 628 5.82 17.58 49.61
CA VAL A 628 6.23 18.86 50.22
C VAL A 628 7.37 18.62 51.22
N LYS A 629 8.58 18.39 50.71
CA LYS A 629 9.79 18.14 51.49
C LYS A 629 11.04 18.52 50.70
N GLN A 630 12.12 18.88 51.39
CA GLN A 630 13.37 19.31 50.74
C GLN A 630 13.92 18.26 49.76
N SER A 631 13.74 16.97 50.04
CA SER A 631 14.21 15.89 49.16
C SER A 631 13.52 15.92 47.78
N ALA A 632 12.28 16.41 47.69
CA ALA A 632 11.56 16.51 46.42
C ALA A 632 12.03 17.70 45.58
N VAL A 633 12.44 18.80 46.23
CA VAL A 633 13.09 19.94 45.55
C VAL A 633 14.39 19.48 44.89
N ILE A 634 15.23 18.74 45.63
CA ILE A 634 16.50 18.18 45.11
C ILE A 634 16.24 17.21 43.93
N GLU A 635 15.20 16.37 44.02
CA GLU A 635 14.79 15.48 42.93
C GLU A 635 14.39 16.26 41.67
N LEU A 636 13.60 17.34 41.84
CA LEU A 636 13.15 18.19 40.74
C LEU A 636 14.29 19.01 40.12
N ASP A 637 15.22 19.51 40.94
CA ASP A 637 16.45 20.16 40.45
C ASP A 637 17.29 19.20 39.61
N GLY A 638 17.44 17.95 40.05
CA GLY A 638 18.11 16.90 39.27
C GLY A 638 17.44 16.63 37.93
N GLN A 639 16.10 16.50 37.92
CA GLN A 639 15.33 16.32 36.68
C GLN A 639 15.42 17.54 35.76
N TRP A 640 15.43 18.75 36.32
CA TRP A 640 15.56 19.98 35.55
C TRP A 640 16.95 20.08 34.90
N GLU A 641 18.02 19.75 35.62
CA GLU A 641 19.38 19.76 35.09
C GLU A 641 19.58 18.66 34.02
N GLU A 642 18.98 17.49 34.18
CA GLU A 642 18.96 16.44 33.16
C GLU A 642 18.29 16.94 31.86
N LYS A 643 17.14 17.63 31.98
CA LYS A 643 16.42 18.21 30.84
C LYS A 643 17.15 19.38 30.20
N ARG A 644 17.83 20.20 31.00
CA ARG A 644 18.71 21.26 30.52
C ARG A 644 19.86 20.68 29.70
N ALA A 645 20.55 19.68 30.22
CA ALA A 645 21.63 19.01 29.50
C ALA A 645 21.13 18.34 28.21
N GLU A 646 19.91 17.79 28.21
CA GLU A 646 19.26 17.28 27.00
C GLU A 646 18.98 18.38 25.97
N LYS A 647 18.47 19.54 26.42
CA LYS A 647 18.25 20.71 25.56
C LYS A 647 19.56 21.21 24.94
N GLU A 648 20.60 21.40 25.74
CA GLU A 648 21.91 21.87 25.27
C GLU A 648 22.53 20.90 24.23
N ARG A 649 22.33 19.58 24.38
CA ARG A 649 22.70 18.60 23.35
C ARG A 649 21.92 18.80 22.05
N VAL A 650 20.59 18.90 22.14
CA VAL A 650 19.73 19.05 20.95
C VAL A 650 19.99 20.40 20.25
N GLU A 651 20.30 21.47 20.98
CA GLU A 651 20.67 22.77 20.41
C GLU A 651 21.99 22.72 19.64
N ALA A 652 22.95 21.88 20.07
CA ALA A 652 24.22 21.69 19.40
C ALA A 652 24.12 20.81 18.13
N GLU A 653 23.03 20.06 17.98
CA GLU A 653 22.82 19.17 16.85
C GLU A 653 22.14 19.86 15.65
N THR A 654 22.49 19.42 14.44
CA THR A 654 21.79 19.81 13.22
C THR A 654 20.77 18.75 12.82
N GLY A 655 19.79 19.07 11.98
CA GLY A 655 18.85 18.10 11.43
C GLY A 655 19.56 16.98 10.65
N SER A 656 20.67 17.29 9.99
CA SER A 656 21.53 16.27 9.35
C SER A 656 22.18 15.34 10.39
N SER A 657 22.72 15.89 11.48
CA SER A 657 23.33 15.10 12.57
C SER A 657 22.30 14.18 13.24
N LEU A 658 21.10 14.70 13.53
CA LEU A 658 19.99 13.91 14.07
C LEU A 658 19.61 12.76 13.14
N TRP A 659 19.55 13.03 11.83
CA TRP A 659 19.24 12.00 10.85
C TRP A 659 20.36 10.96 10.74
N LEU A 660 21.63 11.36 10.77
CA LEU A 660 22.76 10.42 10.79
C LEU A 660 22.71 9.49 12.01
N ALA A 661 22.32 9.99 13.18
CA ALA A 661 22.13 9.18 14.38
C ALA A 661 20.98 8.17 14.23
N ASP A 662 19.84 8.60 13.68
CA ASP A 662 18.71 7.72 13.42
C ASP A 662 19.02 6.67 12.32
N LEU A 663 19.81 7.04 11.30
CA LEU A 663 20.29 6.11 10.27
C LEU A 663 21.20 5.03 10.87
N GLU A 664 22.06 5.39 11.81
CA GLU A 664 22.92 4.41 12.50
C GLU A 664 22.09 3.48 13.40
N ALA A 665 21.10 4.01 14.12
CA ALA A 665 20.15 3.19 14.88
C ALA A 665 19.38 2.22 13.98
N PHE A 666 18.91 2.68 12.82
CA PHE A 666 18.28 1.83 11.81
C PHE A 666 19.24 0.77 11.27
N ARG A 667 20.49 1.13 10.96
CA ARG A 667 21.52 0.20 10.46
C ARG A 667 21.78 -0.93 11.46
N LEU A 668 21.88 -0.62 12.75
CA LEU A 668 22.05 -1.62 13.81
C LEU A 668 20.83 -2.54 13.90
N ALA A 669 19.61 -1.98 13.85
CA ALA A 669 18.38 -2.76 13.84
C ALA A 669 18.25 -3.65 12.59
N TRP A 670 18.66 -3.15 11.42
CA TRP A 670 18.72 -3.89 10.16
C TRP A 670 19.65 -5.10 10.24
N VAL A 671 20.83 -4.94 10.83
CA VAL A 671 21.78 -6.06 11.04
C VAL A 671 21.16 -7.11 11.95
N GLN A 672 20.52 -6.73 13.06
CA GLN A 672 19.85 -7.70 13.94
C GLN A 672 18.70 -8.41 13.22
N TYR A 673 17.83 -7.64 12.57
CA TYR A 673 16.69 -8.16 11.81
C TYR A 673 17.13 -9.14 10.71
N SER A 674 18.18 -8.81 9.96
CA SER A 674 18.69 -9.68 8.89
C SER A 674 19.29 -10.97 9.45
N LEU A 675 20.04 -10.92 10.55
CA LEU A 675 20.58 -12.10 11.22
C LEU A 675 19.48 -13.01 11.76
N GLU A 676 18.45 -12.45 12.40
CA GLU A 676 17.29 -13.21 12.89
C GLU A 676 16.53 -13.89 11.75
N ARG A 677 16.34 -13.19 10.63
CA ARG A 677 15.66 -13.72 9.44
C ARG A 677 16.46 -14.82 8.73
N VAL A 678 17.80 -14.73 8.73
CA VAL A 678 18.66 -15.81 8.22
C VAL A 678 18.67 -17.01 9.18
N ALA A 679 18.69 -16.77 10.50
CA ALA A 679 18.64 -17.86 11.47
C ALA A 679 17.32 -18.64 11.41
N SER A 680 16.20 -17.94 11.24
CA SER A 680 14.88 -18.58 11.10
C SER A 680 14.78 -19.42 9.82
N SER A 681 15.35 -18.98 8.70
CA SER A 681 15.37 -19.76 7.45
C SER A 681 16.26 -21.00 7.51
N VAL A 682 17.40 -20.96 8.23
CA VAL A 682 18.33 -22.10 8.36
C VAL A 682 17.85 -23.14 9.40
N SER A 683 17.19 -22.70 10.46
CA SER A 683 16.75 -23.58 11.56
C SER A 683 15.75 -24.68 11.15
N VAL A 684 15.07 -24.52 10.00
CA VAL A 684 14.16 -25.56 9.46
C VAL A 684 14.93 -26.76 8.90
N GLY A 685 16.17 -26.59 8.45
CA GLY A 685 17.03 -27.66 7.90
C GLY A 685 17.87 -28.43 8.93
N SER A 686 17.86 -28.04 10.21
CA SER A 686 18.70 -28.64 11.27
C SER A 686 17.90 -29.02 12.51
N SER A 687 16.69 -29.55 12.32
CA SER A 687 15.84 -30.08 13.40
C SER A 687 16.33 -31.43 13.96
N GLU A 688 17.65 -31.59 14.14
CA GLU A 688 18.28 -32.54 15.06
C GLU A 688 19.52 -31.92 15.74
N ALA A 689 19.41 -30.74 16.38
CA ALA A 689 20.32 -30.39 17.47
C ALA A 689 19.84 -29.23 18.36
N LYS A 690 19.43 -29.58 19.58
CA LYS A 690 19.54 -28.82 20.84
C LYS A 690 18.74 -27.51 20.97
N VAL A 691 17.61 -27.66 21.68
CA VAL A 691 16.96 -26.61 22.49
C VAL A 691 17.97 -26.00 23.47
N MET A 692 18.53 -24.83 23.15
CA MET A 692 19.22 -23.99 24.14
C MET A 692 18.18 -23.22 24.95
N LYS A 693 17.95 -23.66 26.19
CA LYS A 693 17.20 -22.89 27.20
C LYS A 693 17.88 -21.54 27.43
N LYS A 694 17.15 -20.45 27.20
CA LYS A 694 17.49 -19.09 27.65
C LYS A 694 17.74 -19.12 29.17
N ARG A 695 19.01 -18.95 29.61
CA ARG A 695 19.33 -18.65 31.01
C ARG A 695 19.23 -17.13 31.21
N LYS A 696 18.40 -16.71 32.17
CA LYS A 696 18.36 -15.31 32.65
C LYS A 696 19.73 -14.90 33.22
N PRO A 697 20.14 -13.63 33.11
CA PRO A 697 21.35 -13.16 33.77
C PRO A 697 21.10 -13.11 35.28
N VAL A 698 21.94 -13.79 36.05
CA VAL A 698 22.00 -13.65 37.50
C VAL A 698 22.82 -12.40 37.80
N ILE A 699 22.18 -11.41 38.43
CA ILE A 699 22.85 -10.24 39.00
C ILE A 699 23.69 -10.74 40.18
N ALA A 700 25.01 -10.72 40.03
CA ALA A 700 25.92 -10.93 41.15
C ALA A 700 26.09 -9.60 41.91
N ARG A 701 25.54 -9.54 43.12
CA ARG A 701 25.96 -8.56 44.13
C ARG A 701 27.39 -8.88 44.56
N LYS A 702 28.31 -7.92 44.40
CA LYS A 702 29.34 -7.59 45.37
C LYS A 702 29.62 -6.11 45.31
#